data_AF-A0A8T1UVL5-F1
#
_entry.id   AF-A0A8T1UVL5-F1
#
_cell.length_a   1.000
_cell.length_b   1.000
_cell.length_c   1.000
_cell.angle_alpha   90.00
_cell.angle_beta   90.00
_cell.angle_gamma   90.00
#
_symmetry.space_group_name_H-M   'P 1'
#
loop_
_entity.id
_entity.type
_entity.pdbx_description
1 polymer ?
#
loop_
_entity_poly.entity_id
_entity_poly.type
_entity_poly.pdbx_seq_one_letter_code
_entity_poly.pdbx_strand_id
1 'polypeptide(L)'
;MGRFTVAKQCIRAGERAFQAAAFAVIVRQSLAPRRCHWCFAVLRRKALQCGDCEFASVGDVETVRLALAVLSMEQFVRNSQALKLLVVHRQEESSEEKETRAAVKFIVDMTSRILDPQHVLVTLERVRCSAHPLHLDGVTCVGTGVFPEAAMALNHSWPYYKPVLLNDVLGASGSTVVPETAPPQVDGYRVLRRHGATLSDDAFATYMDTCALISTTLGMILDTCDNDLGYSVTRDGLRIVVDGEKTSGSTSDTVYLIKNALPVLVMPFWDNASIARYAVPGTDGSACLFRLTGKYIDSTLTDGFPAMLAVNRSVRESLTQEWLQASNGKWRHGWLHVGNGDESETAYFSDVISSDPGSTDGLTQREFNTLTKQELDCVNNRKECITSSVSQSWGDKMSTEEQQLTMTSITIASPQHFGFFLFTSTFERTVRVMYDWETLIANVSLGMLLVRWIVVMAALHRGFLQGRSEWFVGGLGCVAGSRSFNMLPIVLLPHLKVTIASFWTAGCYFDGEQIALSESWSTIYPGLAELCLVYYSLLNIFAKITRRRITDIFFAPTLALLCLLHRIRVLLASSGALSGVDGRVATEVHSAEMQELQLVDFFISDVGPRMNANLTLLMSIKLVLVGLNLLPLVFAPYIPPVKQPDTELQGVERALAIRASNVGGLGCSPVYIYGDEKDQRTKIALNSYELVRLGYVVFGGQFLLTFDAWDVIMNTAPLHRRHHLWNYRVVVFPLREKDGYAAVGDKPIVCRLDDARLDSIPFWDIAAQPVKC
;
A
#
# COMPACT_ATOMS: atom_id res chain seq x y z
N MET A 1 12.47 -15.85 -45.90
CA MET A 1 13.45 -14.74 -45.87
C MET A 1 13.19 -13.62 -46.89
N GLY A 2 12.10 -13.62 -47.67
CA GLY A 2 11.62 -12.40 -48.37
C GLY A 2 12.70 -11.61 -49.14
N ARG A 3 12.61 -10.27 -49.08
CA ARG A 3 13.66 -9.36 -49.53
C ARG A 3 14.70 -9.20 -48.40
N PHE A 4 15.99 -9.15 -48.75
CA PHE A 4 17.07 -8.94 -47.80
C PHE A 4 18.27 -8.26 -48.48
N THR A 5 19.10 -7.58 -47.69
CA THR A 5 20.31 -6.93 -48.20
C THR A 5 21.52 -7.84 -48.04
N VAL A 6 22.39 -7.84 -49.05
CA VAL A 6 23.67 -8.57 -49.03
C VAL A 6 24.80 -7.55 -49.08
N ALA A 7 25.79 -7.71 -48.19
CA ALA A 7 26.98 -6.88 -48.21
C ALA A 7 27.79 -7.13 -49.50
N LYS A 8 28.07 -6.07 -50.26
CA LYS A 8 28.90 -6.13 -51.48
C LYS A 8 30.41 -6.06 -51.18
N GLN A 9 30.77 -5.75 -49.95
CA GLN A 9 32.14 -5.64 -49.46
C GLN A 9 32.24 -6.19 -48.04
N CYS A 10 33.45 -6.53 -47.60
CA CYS A 10 33.70 -6.92 -46.21
C CYS A 10 33.45 -5.72 -45.28
N ILE A 11 32.65 -5.92 -44.24
CA ILE A 11 32.36 -4.93 -43.20
C ILE A 11 33.00 -5.44 -41.91
N ARG A 12 33.91 -4.66 -41.30
CA ARG A 12 34.60 -5.07 -40.07
C ARG A 12 33.74 -4.80 -38.84
N ALA A 13 34.03 -5.51 -37.73
CA ALA A 13 33.38 -5.25 -36.46
C ALA A 13 33.62 -3.78 -36.02
N GLY A 14 32.54 -3.08 -35.67
CA GLY A 14 32.55 -1.65 -35.33
C GLY A 14 32.39 -0.70 -36.52
N GLU A 15 32.37 -1.20 -37.76
CA GLU A 15 32.14 -0.39 -38.96
C GLU A 15 30.65 -0.17 -39.21
N ARG A 16 30.27 1.05 -39.61
CA ARG A 16 28.87 1.39 -39.91
C ARG A 16 28.46 0.78 -41.25
N ALA A 17 27.63 -0.27 -41.20
CA ALA A 17 27.13 -0.95 -42.39
C ALA A 17 26.13 -0.12 -43.21
N PHE A 18 25.19 0.55 -42.54
CA PHE A 18 24.22 1.45 -43.16
C PHE A 18 23.62 2.39 -42.09
N GLN A 19 22.87 3.41 -42.52
CA GLN A 19 22.13 4.33 -41.66
C GLN A 19 20.78 4.60 -42.30
N ALA A 20 19.69 4.50 -41.53
CA ALA A 20 18.33 4.77 -41.98
C ALA A 20 17.69 5.83 -41.09
N ALA A 21 16.98 6.79 -41.70
CA ALA A 21 16.17 7.74 -40.97
C ALA A 21 14.80 7.12 -40.62
N ALA A 22 14.24 7.52 -39.49
CA ALA A 22 12.88 7.13 -39.15
C ALA A 22 11.88 7.87 -40.04
N PHE A 23 10.91 7.15 -40.59
CA PHE A 23 9.79 7.74 -41.31
C PHE A 23 8.79 8.39 -40.36
N ALA A 24 8.51 7.72 -39.24
CA ALA A 24 7.70 8.23 -38.14
C ALA A 24 8.19 7.64 -36.82
N VAL A 25 8.09 8.41 -35.73
CA VAL A 25 8.49 8.01 -34.38
C VAL A 25 7.52 8.56 -33.35
N ILE A 26 7.35 7.83 -32.25
CA ILE A 26 6.61 8.28 -31.08
C ILE A 26 7.43 8.05 -29.81
N VAL A 27 7.21 8.89 -28.80
CA VAL A 27 7.70 8.65 -27.43
C VAL A 27 6.71 7.74 -26.71
N ARG A 28 7.24 6.78 -25.94
CA ARG A 28 6.47 5.89 -25.09
C ARG A 28 5.51 6.70 -24.20
N GLN A 29 4.26 6.25 -24.04
CA GLN A 29 3.24 7.05 -23.33
C GLN A 29 3.68 7.40 -21.88
N SER A 30 4.30 6.44 -21.18
CA SER A 30 4.84 6.64 -19.83
C SER A 30 5.97 7.68 -19.75
N LEU A 31 6.66 7.95 -20.88
CA LEU A 31 7.79 8.88 -20.96
C LEU A 31 7.43 10.20 -21.65
N ALA A 32 6.24 10.31 -22.22
CA ALA A 32 5.73 11.52 -22.87
C ALA A 32 5.86 12.82 -22.04
N PRO A 33 5.67 12.84 -20.71
CA PRO A 33 5.84 14.06 -19.92
C PRO A 33 7.30 14.41 -19.59
N ARG A 34 8.25 13.49 -19.78
CA ARG A 34 9.65 13.62 -19.31
C ARG A 34 10.69 13.74 -20.43
N ARG A 35 10.30 13.51 -21.70
CA ARG A 35 11.21 13.54 -22.85
C ARG A 35 10.71 14.46 -23.96
N CYS A 36 11.66 15.02 -24.71
CA CYS A 36 11.34 15.76 -25.92
C CYS A 36 10.78 14.82 -26.99
N HIS A 37 9.62 15.16 -27.57
CA HIS A 37 8.98 14.34 -28.61
C HIS A 37 9.71 14.43 -29.96
N TRP A 38 10.62 15.39 -30.11
CA TRP A 38 11.42 15.58 -31.31
C TRP A 38 12.80 14.90 -31.25
N CYS A 39 13.56 15.10 -30.16
CA CYS A 39 14.94 14.62 -30.04
C CYS A 39 15.15 13.55 -28.96
N PHE A 40 14.10 13.12 -28.26
CA PHE A 40 14.14 12.11 -27.18
C PHE A 40 15.00 12.48 -25.96
N ALA A 41 15.59 13.67 -25.92
CA ALA A 41 16.36 14.16 -24.78
C ALA A 41 15.50 14.31 -23.52
N VAL A 42 16.11 14.06 -22.36
CA VAL A 42 15.46 14.24 -21.05
C VAL A 42 15.19 15.72 -20.82
N LEU A 43 13.96 16.06 -20.48
CA LEU A 43 13.57 17.43 -20.17
C LEU A 43 13.94 17.75 -18.71
N ARG A 44 14.86 18.70 -18.51
CA ARG A 44 15.29 19.13 -17.15
C ARG A 44 14.26 20.05 -16.43
N ARG A 45 13.15 20.43 -17.07
CA ARG A 45 12.07 21.28 -16.54
C ARG A 45 10.71 20.89 -17.15
N LYS A 46 9.59 21.26 -16.50
CA LYS A 46 8.20 21.00 -16.95
C LYS A 46 8.04 21.33 -18.44
N ALA A 47 7.64 20.35 -19.23
CA ALA A 47 7.21 20.57 -20.61
C ALA A 47 5.97 21.46 -20.63
N LEU A 48 5.85 22.34 -21.63
CA LEU A 48 4.57 22.96 -21.98
C LEU A 48 3.64 21.84 -22.47
N GLN A 49 2.72 21.40 -21.61
CA GLN A 49 1.74 20.38 -21.93
C GLN A 49 0.73 20.97 -22.91
N CYS A 50 0.53 20.33 -24.07
CA CYS A 50 -0.60 20.61 -24.95
C CYS A 50 -1.89 20.28 -24.18
N GLY A 51 -2.77 21.27 -24.03
CA GLY A 51 -3.94 21.21 -23.13
C GLY A 51 -5.11 20.34 -23.59
N ASP A 52 -5.06 19.72 -24.76
CA ASP A 52 -6.25 19.15 -25.42
C ASP A 52 -6.22 17.61 -25.63
N CYS A 53 -5.38 16.86 -24.92
CA CYS A 53 -5.16 15.43 -25.25
C CYS A 53 -5.73 14.47 -24.18
N GLU A 54 -7.04 14.25 -24.15
CA GLU A 54 -7.63 13.07 -23.49
C GLU A 54 -7.70 11.91 -24.49
N PHE A 55 -6.94 10.83 -24.25
CA PHE A 55 -6.94 9.64 -25.10
C PHE A 55 -7.84 8.56 -24.50
N ALA A 56 -8.77 8.02 -25.30
CA ALA A 56 -9.62 6.89 -24.93
C ALA A 56 -8.86 5.55 -24.96
N SER A 57 -9.30 4.60 -24.13
CA SER A 57 -8.70 3.27 -23.96
C SER A 57 -8.90 2.38 -25.20
N VAL A 58 -7.81 2.12 -25.93
CA VAL A 58 -7.70 1.10 -26.99
C VAL A 58 -6.53 0.17 -26.60
N GLY A 59 -6.67 -1.15 -26.77
CA GLY A 59 -5.76 -2.17 -26.23
C GLY A 59 -4.27 -1.94 -26.51
N ASP A 60 -3.89 -1.56 -27.74
CA ASP A 60 -2.51 -1.20 -28.11
C ASP A 60 -2.41 0.29 -28.50
N VAL A 61 -2.31 1.14 -27.47
CA VAL A 61 -2.22 2.60 -27.60
C VAL A 61 -0.98 3.03 -28.39
N GLU A 62 0.14 2.30 -28.29
CA GLU A 62 1.40 2.69 -28.93
C GLU A 62 1.37 2.46 -30.44
N THR A 63 0.85 1.30 -30.88
CA THR A 63 0.66 1.01 -32.31
C THR A 63 -0.32 1.98 -32.95
N VAL A 64 -1.41 2.34 -32.28
CA VAL A 64 -2.38 3.35 -32.77
C VAL A 64 -1.73 4.72 -32.91
N ARG A 65 -0.97 5.17 -31.90
CA ARG A 65 -0.26 6.46 -31.95
C ARG A 65 0.80 6.50 -33.05
N LEU A 66 1.54 5.40 -33.24
CA LEU A 66 2.54 5.30 -34.30
C LEU A 66 1.89 5.26 -35.69
N ALA A 67 0.76 4.56 -35.86
CA ALA A 67 0.01 4.56 -37.10
C ALA A 67 -0.54 5.95 -37.46
N LEU A 68 -1.04 6.70 -36.48
CA LEU A 68 -1.43 8.10 -36.68
C LEU A 68 -0.25 8.98 -37.08
N ALA A 69 0.93 8.79 -36.48
CA ALA A 69 2.15 9.49 -36.86
C ALA A 69 2.57 9.16 -38.30
N VAL A 70 2.49 7.89 -38.70
CA VAL A 70 2.74 7.44 -40.08
C VAL A 70 1.76 8.09 -41.07
N LEU A 71 0.46 8.04 -40.80
CA LEU A 71 -0.58 8.63 -41.67
C LEU A 71 -0.39 10.15 -41.82
N SER A 72 0.00 10.82 -40.73
CA SER A 72 0.34 12.25 -40.74
C SER A 72 1.57 12.53 -41.61
N MET A 73 2.60 11.67 -41.52
CA MET A 73 3.80 11.79 -42.33
C MET A 73 3.56 11.49 -43.81
N GLU A 74 2.69 10.53 -44.14
CA GLU A 74 2.28 10.28 -45.53
C GLU A 74 1.59 11.49 -46.15
N GLN A 75 0.75 12.21 -45.39
CA GLN A 75 0.15 13.47 -45.82
C GLN A 75 1.19 14.58 -45.96
N PHE A 76 2.09 14.73 -44.98
CA PHE A 76 3.15 15.75 -44.99
C PHE A 76 4.10 15.58 -46.19
N VAL A 77 4.55 14.35 -46.45
CA VAL A 77 5.46 14.01 -47.55
C VAL A 77 4.71 13.84 -48.89
N ARG A 78 3.37 13.88 -48.87
CA ARG A 78 2.48 13.66 -50.04
C ARG A 78 2.74 12.32 -50.74
N ASN A 79 2.98 11.27 -49.95
CA ASN A 79 3.22 9.92 -50.46
C ASN A 79 2.48 8.89 -49.60
N SER A 80 1.26 8.53 -50.01
CA SER A 80 0.42 7.49 -49.37
C SER A 80 0.90 6.05 -49.62
N GLN A 81 2.01 5.88 -50.34
CA GLN A 81 2.61 4.59 -50.64
C GLN A 81 4.01 4.45 -50.04
N ALA A 82 4.39 5.35 -49.11
CA ALA A 82 5.71 5.36 -48.48
C ALA A 82 6.05 4.02 -47.81
N LEU A 83 5.04 3.33 -47.25
CA LEU A 83 5.19 2.04 -46.61
C LEU A 83 4.79 0.84 -47.50
N LYS A 84 4.48 1.05 -48.79
CA LYS A 84 3.95 0.00 -49.69
C LYS A 84 4.83 -1.24 -49.76
N LEU A 85 6.13 -1.03 -49.64
CA LEU A 85 7.14 -2.06 -49.74
C LEU A 85 7.42 -2.78 -48.42
N LEU A 86 6.75 -2.48 -47.31
CA LEU A 86 6.90 -3.23 -46.07
C LEU A 86 6.12 -4.56 -46.11
N VAL A 87 6.66 -5.55 -45.40
CA VAL A 87 6.05 -6.89 -45.32
C VAL A 87 4.90 -6.85 -44.32
N VAL A 88 3.80 -7.50 -44.67
CA VAL A 88 2.64 -7.72 -43.79
C VAL A 88 2.48 -9.21 -43.60
N HIS A 89 2.39 -9.66 -42.35
CA HIS A 89 2.03 -11.03 -42.02
C HIS A 89 0.56 -11.07 -41.60
N ARG A 90 -0.29 -11.71 -42.41
CA ARG A 90 -1.70 -11.92 -42.07
C ARG A 90 -1.79 -13.20 -41.22
N GLN A 91 -2.01 -13.07 -39.92
CA GLN A 91 -2.35 -14.20 -39.05
C GLN A 91 -3.87 -14.39 -39.00
N GLU A 92 -4.33 -15.64 -39.04
CA GLU A 92 -5.76 -16.05 -39.05
C GLU A 92 -6.35 -16.19 -37.63
N GLU A 93 -5.91 -15.39 -36.65
CA GLU A 93 -6.45 -15.44 -35.28
C GLU A 93 -7.64 -14.48 -35.09
N SER A 94 -8.78 -15.03 -34.66
CA SER A 94 -10.07 -14.33 -34.60
C SER A 94 -10.16 -13.21 -33.54
N SER A 95 -9.28 -13.22 -32.54
CA SER A 95 -9.23 -12.20 -31.48
C SER A 95 -8.59 -10.90 -31.96
N GLU A 96 -7.43 -11.00 -32.64
CA GLU A 96 -6.68 -9.84 -33.12
C GLU A 96 -7.40 -9.06 -34.24
N GLU A 97 -8.20 -9.76 -35.04
CA GLU A 97 -9.01 -9.14 -36.08
C GLU A 97 -10.12 -8.25 -35.50
N LYS A 98 -10.57 -8.53 -34.27
CA LYS A 98 -11.55 -7.70 -33.55
C LYS A 98 -10.91 -6.43 -33.01
N GLU A 99 -9.71 -6.52 -32.45
CA GLU A 99 -8.94 -5.37 -31.95
C GLU A 99 -8.50 -4.44 -33.08
N THR A 100 -8.01 -5.02 -34.18
CA THR A 100 -7.61 -4.25 -35.37
C THR A 100 -8.80 -3.48 -35.94
N ARG A 101 -9.98 -4.09 -36.02
CA ARG A 101 -11.22 -3.40 -36.43
C ARG A 101 -11.62 -2.27 -35.49
N ALA A 102 -11.46 -2.46 -34.18
CA ALA A 102 -11.72 -1.41 -33.19
C ALA A 102 -10.75 -0.23 -33.36
N ALA A 103 -9.45 -0.50 -33.56
CA ALA A 103 -8.42 0.51 -33.80
C ALA A 103 -8.65 1.30 -35.10
N VAL A 104 -9.00 0.62 -36.20
CA VAL A 104 -9.36 1.28 -37.48
C VAL A 104 -10.55 2.20 -37.27
N LYS A 105 -11.63 1.72 -36.64
CA LYS A 105 -12.82 2.52 -36.36
C LYS A 105 -12.48 3.76 -35.53
N PHE A 106 -11.68 3.58 -34.48
CA PHE A 106 -11.23 4.67 -33.61
C PHE A 106 -10.46 5.75 -34.38
N ILE A 107 -9.47 5.38 -35.20
CA ILE A 107 -8.67 6.32 -36.00
C ILE A 107 -9.55 7.06 -37.03
N VAL A 108 -10.45 6.35 -37.70
CA VAL A 108 -11.36 6.93 -38.70
C VAL A 108 -12.33 7.92 -38.04
N ASP A 109 -12.92 7.55 -36.89
CA ASP A 109 -13.83 8.44 -36.16
C ASP A 109 -13.07 9.66 -35.57
N MET A 110 -11.86 9.46 -35.02
CA MET A 110 -11.00 10.56 -34.51
C MET A 110 -10.59 11.56 -35.59
N THR A 111 -10.38 11.08 -36.82
CA THR A 111 -10.02 11.94 -37.96
C THR A 111 -11.23 12.51 -38.70
N SER A 112 -12.41 12.55 -38.06
CA SER A 112 -13.67 13.03 -38.66
C SER A 112 -14.01 12.34 -39.99
N ARG A 113 -13.60 11.08 -40.14
CA ARG A 113 -13.79 10.23 -41.33
C ARG A 113 -13.13 10.74 -42.61
N ILE A 114 -12.07 11.54 -42.48
CA ILE A 114 -11.27 12.02 -43.62
C ILE A 114 -10.41 10.89 -44.21
N LEU A 115 -10.00 9.93 -43.39
CA LEU A 115 -9.15 8.81 -43.81
C LEU A 115 -9.97 7.61 -44.31
N ASP A 116 -9.50 6.98 -45.38
CA ASP A 116 -10.05 5.74 -45.90
C ASP A 116 -9.80 4.58 -44.92
N PRO A 117 -10.84 3.87 -44.43
CA PRO A 117 -10.69 2.77 -43.49
C PRO A 117 -9.76 1.65 -44.00
N GLN A 118 -9.77 1.38 -45.31
CA GLN A 118 -8.91 0.35 -45.89
C GLN A 118 -7.43 0.75 -45.86
N HIS A 119 -7.13 2.02 -46.15
CA HIS A 119 -5.79 2.58 -46.00
C HIS A 119 -5.29 2.56 -44.55
N VAL A 120 -6.17 2.89 -43.59
CA VAL A 120 -5.84 2.84 -42.15
C VAL A 120 -5.53 1.41 -41.71
N LEU A 121 -6.34 0.43 -42.13
CA LEU A 121 -6.11 -1.00 -41.85
C LEU A 121 -4.74 -1.45 -42.36
N VAL A 122 -4.45 -1.20 -43.63
CA VAL A 122 -3.17 -1.59 -44.25
C VAL A 122 -1.99 -0.89 -43.58
N THR A 123 -2.17 0.35 -43.12
CA THR A 123 -1.12 1.08 -42.40
C THR A 123 -0.87 0.49 -41.02
N LEU A 124 -1.92 0.16 -40.26
CA LEU A 124 -1.80 -0.51 -38.97
C LEU A 124 -1.08 -1.85 -39.09
N GLU A 125 -1.45 -2.67 -40.07
CA GLU A 125 -0.80 -3.95 -40.33
C GLU A 125 0.70 -3.79 -40.62
N ARG A 126 1.08 -2.80 -41.43
CA ARG A 126 2.48 -2.52 -41.76
C ARG A 126 3.26 -1.98 -40.56
N VAL A 127 2.66 -1.11 -39.76
CA VAL A 127 3.28 -0.60 -38.53
C VAL A 127 3.54 -1.76 -37.57
N ARG A 128 2.54 -2.62 -37.35
CA ARG A 128 2.66 -3.77 -36.46
C ARG A 128 3.79 -4.73 -36.86
N CYS A 129 3.96 -4.97 -38.16
CA CYS A 129 5.00 -5.88 -38.65
C CYS A 129 6.39 -5.24 -38.80
N SER A 130 6.53 -3.92 -38.74
CA SER A 130 7.79 -3.23 -39.10
C SER A 130 8.22 -2.13 -38.11
N ALA A 131 7.48 -1.94 -37.02
CA ALA A 131 7.85 -1.04 -35.95
C ALA A 131 9.11 -1.53 -35.20
N HIS A 132 9.94 -0.59 -34.79
CA HIS A 132 11.17 -0.86 -34.04
C HIS A 132 11.21 -0.05 -32.74
N PRO A 133 11.46 -0.72 -31.60
CA PRO A 133 11.63 -0.03 -30.33
C PRO A 133 12.93 0.76 -30.32
N LEU A 134 12.85 2.03 -29.95
CA LEU A 134 13.96 2.96 -29.84
C LEU A 134 14.60 2.79 -28.45
N HIS A 135 15.82 2.27 -28.40
CA HIS A 135 16.55 2.11 -27.16
C HIS A 135 17.61 3.21 -27.00
N LEU A 136 17.67 3.82 -25.82
CA LEU A 136 18.83 4.61 -25.38
C LEU A 136 19.75 3.72 -24.55
N ASP A 137 21.06 3.91 -24.73
CA ASP A 137 22.13 3.21 -24.01
C ASP A 137 22.05 1.67 -24.11
N GLY A 138 21.39 1.17 -25.17
CA GLY A 138 21.23 -0.25 -25.45
C GLY A 138 20.14 -0.98 -24.66
N VAL A 139 19.52 -0.34 -23.65
CA VAL A 139 18.59 -1.03 -22.72
C VAL A 139 17.32 -0.27 -22.38
N THR A 140 17.28 1.05 -22.54
CA THR A 140 16.11 1.84 -22.13
C THR A 140 15.22 2.11 -23.34
N CYS A 141 14.10 1.38 -23.48
CA CYS A 141 13.14 1.64 -24.55
C CYS A 141 12.41 2.98 -24.30
N VAL A 142 12.66 3.97 -25.16
CA VAL A 142 12.13 5.34 -25.04
C VAL A 142 10.95 5.64 -25.96
N GLY A 143 10.67 4.75 -26.92
CA GLY A 143 9.63 4.96 -27.91
C GLY A 143 9.71 3.93 -29.02
N THR A 144 8.92 4.16 -30.06
CA THR A 144 8.81 3.23 -31.18
C THR A 144 8.80 4.00 -32.49
N GLY A 145 9.45 3.47 -33.53
CA GLY A 145 9.54 4.13 -34.83
C GLY A 145 9.47 3.16 -35.99
N VAL A 146 9.12 3.68 -37.17
CA VAL A 146 9.14 2.93 -38.43
C VAL A 146 10.32 3.40 -39.26
N PHE A 147 11.18 2.46 -39.68
CA PHE A 147 12.38 2.71 -40.48
C PHE A 147 12.29 1.91 -41.78
N PRO A 148 11.62 2.42 -42.83
CA PRO A 148 11.30 1.61 -44.00
C PRO A 148 12.53 0.98 -44.66
N GLU A 149 13.61 1.75 -44.77
CA GLU A 149 14.87 1.26 -45.35
C GLU A 149 15.52 0.16 -44.49
N ALA A 150 15.49 0.28 -43.15
CA ALA A 150 16.03 -0.74 -42.26
C ALA A 150 15.17 -2.01 -42.24
N ALA A 151 13.84 -1.86 -42.16
CA ALA A 151 12.90 -2.97 -42.15
C ALA A 151 12.86 -3.74 -43.50
N MET A 152 13.16 -3.06 -44.62
CA MET A 152 13.34 -3.74 -45.91
C MET A 152 14.71 -4.39 -46.07
N ALA A 153 15.74 -3.84 -45.40
CA ALA A 153 17.12 -4.26 -45.59
C ALA A 153 17.55 -5.40 -44.65
N LEU A 154 17.07 -5.39 -43.42
CA LEU A 154 17.45 -6.30 -42.35
C LEU A 154 16.38 -7.36 -42.12
N ASN A 155 16.74 -8.62 -42.31
CA ASN A 155 15.97 -9.73 -41.76
C ASN A 155 16.40 -10.00 -40.32
N HIS A 156 15.44 -10.41 -39.48
CA HIS A 156 15.75 -10.86 -38.13
C HIS A 156 16.61 -12.13 -38.18
N SER A 157 17.85 -12.03 -37.73
CA SER A 157 18.73 -13.16 -37.47
C SER A 157 19.35 -13.03 -36.09
N TRP A 158 18.50 -12.99 -35.07
CA TRP A 158 18.88 -13.19 -33.69
C TRP A 158 18.06 -14.34 -33.11
N PRO A 159 18.66 -15.23 -32.27
CA PRO A 159 17.90 -16.21 -31.55
C PRO A 159 16.91 -15.49 -30.61
N TYR A 160 15.62 -15.66 -30.89
CA TYR A 160 14.54 -15.21 -30.01
C TYR A 160 14.40 -16.24 -28.88
N TYR A 161 14.68 -15.83 -27.65
CA TYR A 161 14.51 -16.68 -26.47
C TYR A 161 13.16 -16.40 -25.82
N LYS A 162 12.41 -17.46 -25.52
CA LYS A 162 11.16 -17.40 -24.78
C LYS A 162 11.25 -18.27 -23.52
N PRO A 163 10.57 -17.90 -22.44
CA PRO A 163 10.43 -18.77 -21.29
C PRO A 163 9.58 -19.99 -21.68
N VAL A 164 10.01 -21.17 -21.23
CA VAL A 164 9.28 -22.44 -21.42
C VAL A 164 9.42 -23.25 -20.14
N LEU A 165 8.37 -23.97 -19.75
CA LEU A 165 8.44 -24.88 -18.61
C LEU A 165 9.40 -26.03 -18.94
N LEU A 166 10.29 -26.34 -17.99
CA LEU A 166 11.32 -27.35 -18.20
C LEU A 166 10.74 -28.75 -18.51
N ASN A 167 9.61 -29.10 -17.90
CA ASN A 167 8.93 -30.37 -18.17
C ASN A 167 8.49 -30.52 -19.63
N ASP A 168 8.03 -29.43 -20.25
CA ASP A 168 7.56 -29.45 -21.65
C ASP A 168 8.72 -29.67 -22.61
N VAL A 169 9.91 -29.18 -22.27
CA VAL A 169 11.14 -29.35 -23.06
C VAL A 169 11.71 -30.75 -22.89
N LEU A 170 11.74 -31.27 -21.66
CA LEU A 170 12.24 -32.62 -21.37
C LEU A 170 11.37 -33.72 -22.01
N GLY A 171 10.07 -33.47 -22.20
CA GLY A 171 9.15 -34.39 -22.90
C GLY A 171 9.16 -34.30 -24.44
N ALA A 172 9.83 -33.30 -25.03
CA ALA A 172 9.86 -33.06 -26.47
C ALA A 172 11.21 -33.44 -27.10
N SER A 173 11.29 -33.51 -28.44
CA SER A 173 12.49 -33.85 -29.23
C SER A 173 13.67 -32.86 -29.10
N GLY A 174 13.59 -31.90 -28.19
CA GLY A 174 14.56 -30.80 -28.01
C GLY A 174 15.67 -31.09 -27.00
N SER A 175 15.59 -32.18 -26.24
CA SER A 175 16.64 -32.62 -25.31
C SER A 175 17.42 -33.80 -25.87
N THR A 176 18.72 -33.84 -25.65
CA THR A 176 19.59 -34.97 -26.02
C THR A 176 20.29 -35.49 -24.78
N VAL A 177 20.24 -36.80 -24.55
CA VAL A 177 21.02 -37.44 -23.47
C VAL A 177 22.50 -37.29 -23.79
N VAL A 178 23.27 -36.76 -22.83
CA VAL A 178 24.72 -36.65 -22.94
C VAL A 178 25.31 -38.03 -22.63
N PRO A 179 26.09 -38.63 -23.55
CA PRO A 179 26.74 -39.91 -23.28
C PRO A 179 27.80 -39.77 -22.19
N GLU A 180 27.83 -40.73 -21.27
CA GLU A 180 28.79 -40.77 -20.16
C GLU A 180 30.22 -40.88 -20.70
N THR A 181 31.04 -39.85 -20.49
CA THR A 181 32.46 -39.85 -20.91
C THR A 181 33.40 -40.36 -19.82
N ALA A 182 33.05 -40.21 -18.54
CA ALA A 182 33.74 -40.78 -17.39
C ALA A 182 32.82 -40.82 -16.15
N PRO A 183 32.68 -41.96 -15.43
CA PRO A 183 31.90 -42.04 -14.20
C PRO A 183 32.65 -41.51 -12.96
N PRO A 184 31.97 -40.84 -12.00
CA PRO A 184 30.59 -40.37 -12.08
C PRO A 184 30.50 -39.09 -12.93
N GLN A 185 29.48 -39.02 -13.79
CA GLN A 185 29.13 -37.78 -14.47
C GLN A 185 28.67 -36.73 -13.44
N VAL A 186 29.18 -35.51 -13.51
CA VAL A 186 28.89 -34.45 -12.50
C VAL A 186 28.40 -33.15 -13.13
N ASP A 187 28.52 -33.00 -14.44
CA ASP A 187 28.11 -31.84 -15.20
C ASP A 187 26.58 -31.76 -15.35
N GLY A 188 26.00 -30.63 -14.95
CA GLY A 188 24.55 -30.41 -15.01
C GLY A 188 23.99 -29.78 -13.75
N TYR A 189 22.69 -29.53 -13.75
CA TYR A 189 21.97 -29.05 -12.57
C TYR A 189 20.78 -29.96 -12.25
N ARG A 190 20.72 -30.45 -11.01
CA ARG A 190 19.66 -31.35 -10.55
C ARG A 190 18.37 -30.59 -10.30
N VAL A 191 17.26 -31.12 -10.82
CA VAL A 191 15.90 -30.59 -10.68
C VAL A 191 14.92 -31.69 -10.29
N LEU A 192 13.77 -31.30 -9.73
CA LEU A 192 12.67 -32.20 -9.40
C LEU A 192 11.59 -32.11 -10.47
N ARG A 193 11.07 -33.26 -10.91
CA ARG A 193 9.93 -33.29 -11.84
C ARG A 193 8.64 -32.96 -11.10
N ARG A 194 7.85 -32.03 -11.64
CA ARG A 194 6.56 -31.62 -11.07
C ARG A 194 5.44 -31.65 -12.11
N HIS A 195 4.45 -32.51 -11.92
CA HIS A 195 3.32 -32.62 -12.86
C HIS A 195 2.25 -31.54 -12.58
N GLY A 196 1.60 -31.04 -13.64
CA GLY A 196 0.46 -30.11 -13.55
C GLY A 196 0.82 -28.63 -13.35
N ALA A 197 2.10 -28.25 -13.39
CA ALA A 197 2.50 -26.85 -13.37
C ALA A 197 2.07 -26.14 -14.67
N THR A 198 1.59 -24.90 -14.56
CA THR A 198 1.21 -24.04 -15.69
C THR A 198 1.88 -22.68 -15.54
N LEU A 199 2.21 -22.07 -16.68
CA LEU A 199 2.81 -20.74 -16.74
C LEU A 199 1.69 -19.72 -17.03
N SER A 200 1.47 -18.78 -16.12
CA SER A 200 0.47 -17.72 -16.31
C SER A 200 0.95 -16.67 -17.32
N ASP A 201 0.01 -15.91 -17.89
CA ASP A 201 0.31 -14.85 -18.87
C ASP A 201 1.22 -13.77 -18.28
N ASP A 202 0.99 -13.37 -17.03
CA ASP A 202 1.81 -12.37 -16.32
C ASP A 202 3.25 -12.87 -16.09
N ALA A 203 3.40 -14.13 -15.68
CA ALA A 203 4.70 -14.74 -15.47
C ALA A 203 5.44 -14.94 -16.80
N PHE A 204 4.72 -15.33 -17.86
CA PHE A 204 5.26 -15.44 -19.20
C PHE A 204 5.80 -14.10 -19.71
N ALA A 205 5.02 -13.02 -19.56
CA ALA A 205 5.43 -11.68 -19.94
C ALA A 205 6.66 -11.21 -19.15
N THR A 206 6.65 -11.40 -17.83
CA THR A 206 7.78 -11.04 -16.96
C THR A 206 9.07 -11.76 -17.37
N TYR A 207 9.02 -13.09 -17.51
CA TYR A 207 10.19 -13.87 -17.89
C TYR A 207 10.59 -13.69 -19.35
N MET A 208 9.70 -13.22 -20.23
CA MET A 208 10.07 -12.85 -21.60
C MET A 208 11.07 -11.69 -21.58
N ASP A 209 10.76 -10.62 -20.84
CA ASP A 209 11.65 -9.47 -20.68
C ASP A 209 12.97 -9.89 -20.02
N THR A 210 12.90 -10.72 -18.97
CA THR A 210 14.10 -11.24 -18.30
C THR A 210 14.98 -12.06 -19.24
N CYS A 211 14.40 -13.01 -20.00
CA CYS A 211 15.14 -13.85 -20.94
C CYS A 211 15.81 -13.03 -22.04
N ALA A 212 15.12 -12.01 -22.57
CA ALA A 212 15.71 -11.08 -23.52
C ALA A 212 16.94 -10.39 -22.93
N LEU A 213 16.84 -9.86 -21.70
CA LEU A 213 17.95 -9.18 -21.05
C LEU A 213 19.10 -10.12 -20.69
N ILE A 214 18.82 -11.34 -20.21
CA ILE A 214 19.83 -12.38 -19.98
C ILE A 214 20.57 -12.67 -21.27
N SER A 215 19.88 -12.83 -22.41
CA SER A 215 20.55 -13.13 -23.67
C SER A 215 21.58 -12.08 -24.09
N THR A 216 21.29 -10.80 -23.81
CA THR A 216 22.21 -9.68 -24.11
C THR A 216 23.38 -9.55 -23.13
N THR A 217 23.22 -10.05 -21.91
CA THR A 217 24.19 -9.94 -20.81
C THR A 217 24.82 -11.29 -20.43
N LEU A 218 24.50 -12.36 -21.17
CA LEU A 218 24.88 -13.73 -20.84
C LEU A 218 26.39 -13.89 -20.67
N GLY A 219 27.17 -13.30 -21.58
CA GLY A 219 28.63 -13.33 -21.48
C GLY A 219 29.12 -12.82 -20.13
N MET A 220 28.48 -11.78 -19.60
CA MET A 220 28.82 -11.22 -18.29
C MET A 220 28.43 -12.10 -17.13
N ILE A 221 27.22 -12.66 -17.17
CA ILE A 221 26.78 -13.60 -16.13
C ILE A 221 27.76 -14.77 -16.04
N LEU A 222 28.16 -15.34 -17.18
CA LEU A 222 29.09 -16.47 -17.24
C LEU A 222 30.50 -16.07 -16.81
N ASP A 223 31.02 -14.94 -17.30
CA ASP A 223 32.36 -14.46 -16.94
C ASP A 223 32.47 -14.11 -15.45
N THR A 224 31.42 -13.55 -14.84
CA THR A 224 31.37 -13.28 -13.39
C THR A 224 31.33 -14.57 -12.57
N CYS A 225 30.56 -15.57 -13.01
CA CYS A 225 30.59 -16.90 -12.38
C CYS A 225 32.00 -17.53 -12.45
N ASP A 226 32.65 -17.51 -13.61
CA ASP A 226 33.95 -18.14 -13.83
C ASP A 226 35.10 -17.39 -13.14
N ASN A 227 35.24 -16.09 -13.40
CA ASN A 227 36.44 -15.32 -13.04
C ASN A 227 36.35 -14.68 -11.65
N ASP A 228 35.17 -14.19 -11.26
CA ASP A 228 35.03 -13.39 -10.05
C ASP A 228 34.57 -14.24 -8.85
N LEU A 229 33.68 -15.21 -9.09
CA LEU A 229 33.04 -16.03 -8.04
C LEU A 229 33.68 -17.42 -7.85
N GLY A 230 34.55 -17.84 -8.78
CA GLY A 230 35.33 -19.09 -8.71
C GLY A 230 34.56 -20.35 -9.12
N TYR A 231 33.45 -20.22 -9.84
CA TYR A 231 32.75 -21.36 -10.43
C TYR A 231 33.40 -21.79 -11.75
N SER A 232 33.01 -22.95 -12.28
CA SER A 232 33.44 -23.42 -13.60
C SER A 232 32.19 -23.80 -14.39
N VAL A 233 31.64 -22.84 -15.12
CA VAL A 233 30.29 -22.95 -15.70
C VAL A 233 30.25 -23.48 -17.14
N THR A 234 29.14 -24.16 -17.48
CA THR A 234 28.88 -24.63 -18.84
C THR A 234 28.52 -23.48 -19.79
N ARG A 235 29.03 -23.52 -21.03
CA ARG A 235 28.77 -22.49 -22.06
C ARG A 235 28.07 -23.02 -23.32
N ASP A 236 27.91 -24.34 -23.44
CA ASP A 236 27.44 -25.04 -24.64
C ASP A 236 25.92 -25.25 -24.71
N GLY A 237 25.21 -25.04 -23.61
CA GLY A 237 23.75 -25.17 -23.50
C GLY A 237 23.33 -25.48 -22.06
N LEU A 238 22.03 -25.68 -21.84
CA LEU A 238 21.52 -26.02 -20.51
C LEU A 238 21.62 -27.53 -20.27
N ARG A 239 22.41 -27.94 -19.26
CA ARG A 239 22.55 -29.34 -18.83
C ARG A 239 21.71 -29.59 -17.57
N ILE A 240 20.77 -30.53 -17.64
CA ILE A 240 19.78 -30.82 -16.60
C ILE A 240 19.83 -32.29 -16.20
N VAL A 241 19.69 -32.54 -14.89
CA VAL A 241 19.51 -33.88 -14.32
C VAL A 241 18.17 -33.93 -13.60
N VAL A 242 17.32 -34.87 -13.95
CA VAL A 242 16.05 -35.08 -13.25
C VAL A 242 16.27 -36.04 -12.09
N ASP A 243 15.90 -35.64 -10.89
CA ASP A 243 16.08 -36.47 -9.71
C ASP A 243 15.37 -37.83 -9.85
N GLY A 244 16.08 -38.91 -9.48
CA GLY A 244 15.61 -40.28 -9.62
C GLY A 244 15.74 -40.90 -11.02
N GLU A 245 16.07 -40.14 -12.07
CA GLU A 245 16.30 -40.70 -13.40
C GLU A 245 17.74 -41.21 -13.57
N LYS A 246 17.86 -42.49 -13.92
CA LYS A 246 19.14 -43.16 -14.15
C LYS A 246 19.31 -43.53 -15.62
N THR A 247 20.55 -43.49 -16.08
CA THR A 247 20.88 -43.92 -17.44
C THR A 247 20.59 -45.42 -17.57
N SER A 248 19.93 -45.85 -18.64
CA SER A 248 19.52 -47.25 -18.80
C SER A 248 20.72 -48.20 -18.71
N GLY A 249 20.72 -49.08 -17.70
CA GLY A 249 21.81 -50.04 -17.46
C GLY A 249 23.02 -49.50 -16.67
N SER A 250 22.95 -48.27 -16.16
CA SER A 250 23.99 -47.64 -15.32
C SER A 250 23.42 -47.18 -13.97
N THR A 251 24.29 -47.03 -12.97
CA THR A 251 23.96 -46.39 -11.68
C THR A 251 24.11 -44.86 -11.73
N SER A 252 24.67 -44.32 -12.83
CA SER A 252 24.84 -42.89 -13.08
C SER A 252 23.52 -42.19 -13.42
N ASP A 253 23.40 -40.94 -12.99
CA ASP A 253 22.25 -40.09 -13.30
C ASP A 253 22.19 -39.75 -14.79
N THR A 254 20.98 -39.59 -15.34
CA THR A 254 20.81 -39.18 -16.75
C THR A 254 21.00 -37.67 -16.88
N VAL A 255 21.97 -37.25 -17.70
CA VAL A 255 22.18 -35.83 -18.03
C VAL A 255 21.57 -35.50 -19.39
N TYR A 256 20.66 -34.52 -19.40
CA TYR A 256 20.03 -33.98 -20.61
C TYR A 256 20.67 -32.66 -21.01
N LEU A 257 21.12 -32.55 -22.26
CA LEU A 257 21.55 -31.30 -22.87
C LEU A 257 20.42 -30.71 -23.71
N ILE A 258 20.03 -29.48 -23.41
CA ILE A 258 19.06 -28.69 -24.17
C ILE A 258 19.86 -27.68 -25.01
N LYS A 259 20.14 -28.04 -26.27
CA LYS A 259 21.06 -27.29 -27.15
C LYS A 259 20.57 -25.89 -27.54
N ASN A 260 19.26 -25.70 -27.66
CA ASN A 260 18.65 -24.44 -28.08
C ASN A 260 18.12 -23.61 -26.88
N ALA A 261 18.83 -23.67 -25.75
CA ALA A 261 18.50 -22.91 -24.54
C ALA A 261 19.72 -22.12 -24.06
N LEU A 262 19.47 -20.99 -23.38
CA LEU A 262 20.50 -20.30 -22.60
C LEU A 262 20.98 -21.26 -21.50
N PRO A 263 22.27 -21.26 -21.13
CA PRO A 263 22.80 -22.11 -20.05
C PRO A 263 22.39 -21.62 -18.64
N VAL A 264 21.23 -20.97 -18.52
CA VAL A 264 20.69 -20.39 -17.29
C VAL A 264 19.34 -21.04 -17.00
N LEU A 265 19.22 -21.67 -15.84
CA LEU A 265 17.96 -22.20 -15.32
C LEU A 265 17.25 -21.12 -14.49
N VAL A 266 15.98 -20.86 -14.80
CA VAL A 266 15.11 -19.99 -14.02
C VAL A 266 14.34 -20.82 -12.99
N MET A 267 14.44 -20.46 -11.71
CA MET A 267 13.78 -21.15 -10.61
C MET A 267 12.94 -20.15 -9.79
N PRO A 268 11.65 -19.99 -10.12
CA PRO A 268 10.73 -19.16 -9.35
C PRO A 268 10.66 -19.61 -7.87
N PHE A 269 10.48 -18.67 -6.94
CA PHE A 269 10.36 -19.01 -5.51
C PHE A 269 9.07 -19.78 -5.19
N TRP A 270 8.00 -19.49 -5.92
CA TRP A 270 6.73 -20.23 -5.94
C TRP A 270 6.15 -20.17 -7.36
N ASP A 271 5.03 -20.85 -7.60
CA ASP A 271 4.42 -20.91 -8.92
C ASP A 271 4.05 -19.52 -9.45
N ASN A 272 4.48 -19.22 -10.67
CA ASN A 272 4.23 -17.95 -11.35
C ASN A 272 4.72 -16.70 -10.58
N ALA A 273 5.64 -16.86 -9.63
CA ALA A 273 6.32 -15.73 -9.00
C ALA A 273 7.03 -14.88 -10.06
N SER A 274 6.93 -13.56 -9.98
CA SER A 274 7.70 -12.62 -10.82
C SER A 274 9.17 -12.50 -10.40
N ILE A 275 9.52 -13.08 -9.25
CA ILE A 275 10.88 -13.15 -8.73
C ILE A 275 11.37 -14.61 -8.71
N ALA A 276 12.64 -14.78 -9.10
CA ALA A 276 13.28 -16.09 -9.21
C ALA A 276 14.72 -16.06 -8.71
N ARG A 277 15.21 -17.25 -8.41
CA ARG A 277 16.65 -17.53 -8.33
C ARG A 277 17.09 -18.17 -9.65
N TYR A 278 18.37 -18.03 -9.97
CA TYR A 278 18.93 -18.50 -11.23
C TYR A 278 20.12 -19.41 -10.96
N ALA A 279 20.32 -20.39 -11.83
CA ALA A 279 21.46 -21.29 -11.78
C ALA A 279 22.13 -21.42 -13.13
N VAL A 280 23.45 -21.40 -13.14
CA VAL A 280 24.24 -21.88 -14.28
C VAL A 280 24.94 -23.17 -13.86
N PRO A 281 24.70 -24.30 -14.55
CA PRO A 281 25.37 -25.57 -14.26
C PRO A 281 26.90 -25.46 -14.35
N GLY A 282 27.59 -26.14 -13.45
CA GLY A 282 29.04 -26.28 -13.50
C GLY A 282 29.48 -27.52 -14.29
N THR A 283 30.72 -27.50 -14.77
CA THR A 283 31.39 -28.66 -15.39
C THR A 283 32.05 -29.59 -14.38
N ASP A 284 32.13 -29.18 -13.10
CA ASP A 284 32.89 -29.85 -12.05
C ASP A 284 32.03 -30.29 -10.86
N GLY A 285 30.71 -30.33 -11.04
CA GLY A 285 29.76 -30.79 -10.03
C GLY A 285 29.12 -29.69 -9.19
N SER A 286 29.70 -28.49 -9.15
CA SER A 286 29.08 -27.33 -8.52
C SER A 286 28.15 -26.59 -9.50
N ALA A 287 27.53 -25.50 -9.07
CA ALA A 287 26.73 -24.63 -9.94
C ALA A 287 26.77 -23.19 -9.41
N CYS A 288 26.84 -22.21 -10.31
CA CYS A 288 26.77 -20.81 -9.93
C CYS A 288 25.31 -20.44 -9.65
N LEU A 289 24.97 -20.18 -8.38
CA LEU A 289 23.64 -19.70 -7.99
C LEU A 289 23.68 -18.19 -7.78
N PHE A 290 22.69 -17.49 -8.34
CA PHE A 290 22.60 -16.04 -8.27
C PHE A 290 21.16 -15.54 -8.35
N ARG A 291 20.97 -14.27 -8.01
CA ARG A 291 19.71 -13.54 -8.20
C ARG A 291 19.94 -12.42 -9.19
N LEU A 292 18.93 -12.13 -10.01
CA LEU A 292 18.93 -11.01 -10.93
C LEU A 292 17.99 -9.94 -10.41
N THR A 293 18.45 -8.69 -10.34
CA THR A 293 17.73 -7.56 -9.74
C THR A 293 17.73 -6.33 -10.64
N GLY A 294 17.02 -5.27 -10.21
CA GLY A 294 16.87 -4.04 -10.97
C GLY A 294 16.10 -4.27 -12.26
N LYS A 295 16.68 -3.91 -13.41
CA LYS A 295 16.01 -4.02 -14.72
C LYS A 295 15.60 -5.44 -15.14
N TYR A 296 16.13 -6.48 -14.49
CA TYR A 296 15.66 -7.86 -14.71
C TYR A 296 14.29 -8.16 -14.09
N ILE A 297 13.95 -7.45 -13.00
CA ILE A 297 12.68 -7.61 -12.27
C ILE A 297 11.65 -6.61 -12.82
N ASP A 298 12.08 -5.37 -13.07
CA ASP A 298 11.22 -4.32 -13.62
C ASP A 298 11.96 -3.56 -14.72
N SER A 299 11.60 -3.86 -15.97
CA SER A 299 12.15 -3.23 -17.16
C SER A 299 11.79 -1.74 -17.28
N THR A 300 10.82 -1.25 -16.50
CA THR A 300 10.35 0.14 -16.52
C THR A 300 11.15 1.08 -15.62
N LEU A 301 12.03 0.55 -14.76
CA LEU A 301 12.89 1.33 -13.88
C LEU A 301 13.80 2.27 -14.68
N THR A 302 13.54 3.58 -14.57
CA THR A 302 14.26 4.62 -15.32
C THR A 302 15.69 4.83 -14.82
N ASP A 303 15.89 4.80 -13.50
CA ASP A 303 17.19 4.95 -12.84
C ASP A 303 17.81 3.59 -12.43
N GLY A 304 17.12 2.48 -12.72
CA GLY A 304 17.60 1.13 -12.43
C GLY A 304 18.63 0.65 -13.45
N PHE A 305 19.53 -0.22 -13.01
CA PHE A 305 20.44 -0.99 -13.87
C PHE A 305 20.19 -2.49 -13.65
N PRO A 306 20.54 -3.36 -14.61
CA PRO A 306 20.49 -4.80 -14.39
C PRO A 306 21.68 -5.22 -13.53
N ALA A 307 21.38 -5.92 -12.44
CA ALA A 307 22.39 -6.42 -11.53
C ALA A 307 22.25 -7.90 -11.26
N MET A 308 23.38 -8.52 -10.91
CA MET A 308 23.51 -9.91 -10.50
C MET A 308 24.04 -9.93 -9.06
N LEU A 309 23.35 -10.65 -8.19
CA LEU A 309 23.72 -10.89 -6.79
C LEU A 309 24.14 -12.34 -6.63
N ALA A 310 25.33 -12.58 -6.11
CA ALA A 310 25.85 -13.94 -5.93
C ALA A 310 26.84 -14.04 -4.76
N VAL A 311 27.20 -15.26 -4.39
CA VAL A 311 28.17 -15.55 -3.32
C VAL A 311 29.34 -16.33 -3.91
N ASN A 312 30.55 -16.11 -3.37
CA ASN A 312 31.73 -16.86 -3.77
C ASN A 312 31.53 -18.37 -3.56
N ARG A 313 32.03 -19.17 -4.50
CA ARG A 313 31.96 -20.63 -4.44
C ARG A 313 32.50 -21.20 -3.13
N SER A 314 33.72 -20.81 -2.77
CA SER A 314 34.41 -21.33 -1.57
C SER A 314 33.58 -21.17 -0.30
N VAL A 315 32.96 -20.00 -0.14
CA VAL A 315 32.10 -19.66 1.01
C VAL A 315 30.83 -20.50 1.02
N ARG A 316 30.11 -20.55 -0.12
CA ARG A 316 28.87 -21.34 -0.21
C ARG A 316 29.15 -22.81 0.08
N GLU A 317 30.20 -23.38 -0.51
CA GLU A 317 30.52 -24.79 -0.36
C GLU A 317 30.96 -25.12 1.07
N SER A 318 31.84 -24.32 1.68
CA SER A 318 32.32 -24.56 3.04
C SER A 318 31.21 -24.47 4.08
N LEU A 319 30.37 -23.45 4.02
CA LEU A 319 29.29 -23.25 4.99
C LEU A 319 28.17 -24.29 4.84
N THR A 320 27.85 -24.69 3.61
CA THR A 320 26.90 -25.79 3.38
C THR A 320 27.38 -27.09 4.02
N GLN A 321 28.67 -27.42 3.84
CA GLN A 321 29.27 -28.60 4.46
C GLN A 321 29.34 -28.49 5.98
N GLU A 322 29.69 -27.30 6.51
CA GLU A 322 29.75 -27.03 7.95
C GLU A 322 28.38 -27.21 8.61
N TRP A 323 27.33 -26.56 8.09
CA TRP A 323 26.00 -26.63 8.69
C TRP A 323 25.34 -28.01 8.59
N LEU A 324 25.65 -28.78 7.53
CA LEU A 324 25.22 -30.17 7.42
C LEU A 324 26.15 -31.14 8.16
N GLN A 325 27.24 -30.66 8.78
CA GLN A 325 28.28 -31.47 9.42
C GLN A 325 28.84 -32.56 8.48
N ALA A 326 28.93 -32.25 7.19
CA ALA A 326 29.22 -33.18 6.10
C ALA A 326 30.55 -32.84 5.43
N SER A 327 31.66 -32.92 6.18
CA SER A 327 33.00 -32.58 5.69
C SER A 327 33.52 -33.45 4.54
N ASN A 328 32.93 -34.64 4.35
CA ASN A 328 33.23 -35.57 3.27
C ASN A 328 32.22 -35.49 2.10
N GLY A 329 31.23 -34.60 2.18
CA GLY A 329 30.20 -34.44 1.15
C GLY A 329 30.80 -33.98 -0.19
N LYS A 330 30.26 -34.49 -1.31
CA LYS A 330 30.75 -34.20 -2.66
C LYS A 330 29.71 -33.44 -3.47
N TRP A 331 30.11 -32.37 -4.15
CA TRP A 331 29.24 -31.64 -5.06
C TRP A 331 29.05 -32.42 -6.37
N ARG A 332 27.79 -32.66 -6.76
CA ARG A 332 27.41 -33.23 -8.05
C ARG A 332 26.13 -32.56 -8.54
N HIS A 333 26.10 -32.20 -9.82
CA HIS A 333 24.95 -31.57 -10.45
C HIS A 333 24.40 -30.33 -9.70
N GLY A 334 25.29 -29.53 -9.10
CA GLY A 334 24.97 -28.33 -8.33
C GLY A 334 24.43 -28.57 -6.91
N TRP A 335 24.37 -29.83 -6.45
CA TRP A 335 23.86 -30.24 -5.14
C TRP A 335 24.97 -30.92 -4.32
N LEU A 336 24.90 -30.84 -2.99
CA LEU A 336 25.84 -31.53 -2.10
C LEU A 336 25.33 -32.95 -1.80
N HIS A 337 26.07 -33.97 -2.20
CA HIS A 337 25.78 -35.36 -1.89
C HIS A 337 26.49 -35.79 -0.61
N VAL A 338 25.73 -36.23 0.38
CA VAL A 338 26.21 -36.66 1.70
C VAL A 338 25.88 -38.14 1.92
N GLY A 339 26.89 -38.93 2.29
CA GLY A 339 26.74 -40.36 2.57
C GLY A 339 28.04 -40.99 3.06
N ASN A 340 27.92 -42.16 3.71
CA ASN A 340 29.06 -42.87 4.33
C ASN A 340 29.61 -44.03 3.47
N GLY A 341 29.24 -44.10 2.18
CA GLY A 341 29.76 -45.12 1.25
C GLY A 341 29.01 -46.45 1.23
N ASP A 342 28.20 -46.77 2.25
CA ASP A 342 27.45 -48.04 2.36
C ASP A 342 25.92 -47.91 2.23
N GLU A 343 25.36 -46.68 2.27
CA GLU A 343 23.92 -46.37 2.12
C GLU A 343 23.67 -45.35 0.98
N SER A 344 22.41 -45.21 0.54
CA SER A 344 21.99 -44.23 -0.46
C SER A 344 22.41 -42.81 -0.07
N GLU A 345 23.27 -42.18 -0.87
CA GLU A 345 23.64 -40.77 -0.71
C GLU A 345 22.39 -39.87 -0.70
N THR A 346 22.32 -38.95 0.26
CA THR A 346 21.28 -37.91 0.27
C THR A 346 21.82 -36.65 -0.41
N ALA A 347 21.12 -36.17 -1.43
CA ALA A 347 21.46 -34.94 -2.12
C ALA A 347 20.79 -33.73 -1.44
N TYR A 348 21.53 -32.65 -1.23
CA TYR A 348 21.04 -31.40 -0.68
C TYR A 348 21.22 -30.26 -1.68
N PHE A 349 20.10 -29.63 -2.02
CA PHE A 349 20.11 -28.31 -2.63
C PHE A 349 20.62 -27.30 -1.59
N SER A 350 21.36 -26.29 -2.03
CA SER A 350 21.88 -25.22 -1.17
C SER A 350 21.87 -23.88 -1.89
N ASP A 351 21.08 -22.94 -1.39
CA ASP A 351 21.01 -21.53 -1.77
C ASP A 351 21.21 -20.68 -0.53
N VAL A 352 22.34 -19.97 -0.48
CA VAL A 352 22.80 -19.27 0.72
C VAL A 352 23.28 -17.90 0.30
N ILE A 353 22.53 -16.87 0.68
CA ILE A 353 22.79 -15.48 0.29
C ILE A 353 22.54 -14.57 1.50
N SER A 354 23.46 -13.65 1.76
CA SER A 354 23.25 -12.56 2.72
C SER A 354 23.68 -11.23 2.14
N SER A 355 22.79 -10.24 2.16
CA SER A 355 23.10 -8.86 1.83
C SER A 355 23.65 -8.04 3.00
N ASP A 356 23.82 -8.67 4.17
CA ASP A 356 24.38 -7.99 5.33
C ASP A 356 25.92 -7.95 5.23
N PRO A 357 26.53 -6.77 5.03
CA PRO A 357 27.97 -6.63 4.98
C PRO A 357 28.66 -6.88 6.33
N GLY A 358 27.89 -6.87 7.44
CA GLY A 358 28.37 -7.19 8.79
C GLY A 358 28.06 -8.62 9.23
N SER A 359 27.56 -9.49 8.34
CA SER A 359 27.26 -10.88 8.68
C SER A 359 28.48 -11.57 9.27
N THR A 360 28.33 -12.08 10.50
CA THR A 360 29.35 -12.87 11.19
C THR A 360 29.62 -14.21 10.51
N ASP A 361 28.74 -14.62 9.60
CA ASP A 361 28.74 -15.94 8.98
C ASP A 361 29.54 -15.97 7.68
N GLY A 362 30.12 -14.83 7.25
CA GLY A 362 30.96 -14.73 6.05
C GLY A 362 30.21 -14.82 4.72
N LEU A 363 28.87 -14.69 4.76
CA LEU A 363 27.95 -14.87 3.63
C LEU A 363 27.76 -13.65 2.74
N THR A 364 28.68 -12.69 2.79
CA THR A 364 28.53 -11.41 2.12
C THR A 364 28.35 -11.61 0.62
N GLN A 365 27.13 -11.33 0.16
CA GLN A 365 26.81 -11.33 -1.26
C GLN A 365 27.59 -10.23 -1.95
N ARG A 366 27.93 -10.48 -3.21
CA ARG A 366 28.58 -9.53 -4.11
C ARG A 366 27.60 -9.13 -5.20
N GLU A 367 27.57 -7.83 -5.52
CA GLU A 367 26.66 -7.27 -6.50
C GLU A 367 27.42 -6.79 -7.73
N PHE A 368 26.98 -7.19 -8.91
CA PHE A 368 27.63 -6.89 -10.18
C PHE A 368 26.63 -6.23 -11.13
N ASN A 369 27.01 -5.09 -11.70
CA ASN A 369 26.26 -4.50 -12.81
C ASN A 369 26.57 -5.28 -14.10
N THR A 370 25.57 -5.99 -14.63
CA THR A 370 25.77 -6.92 -15.75
C THR A 370 25.93 -6.21 -17.10
N LEU A 371 25.67 -4.89 -17.18
CA LEU A 371 25.95 -4.09 -18.37
C LEU A 371 27.35 -3.50 -18.35
N THR A 372 27.75 -2.86 -17.24
CA THR A 372 29.03 -2.16 -17.14
C THR A 372 30.19 -3.07 -16.75
N LYS A 373 29.90 -4.32 -16.35
CA LYS A 373 30.89 -5.31 -15.91
C LYS A 373 31.61 -4.94 -14.61
N GLN A 374 30.98 -4.11 -13.80
CA GLN A 374 31.60 -3.58 -12.59
C GLN A 374 30.95 -4.20 -11.35
N GLU A 375 31.78 -4.65 -10.43
CA GLU A 375 31.36 -4.98 -9.06
C GLU A 375 31.08 -3.68 -8.28
N LEU A 376 29.97 -3.68 -7.55
CA LEU A 376 29.52 -2.53 -6.78
C LEU A 376 29.94 -2.67 -5.31
N ASP A 377 30.43 -1.59 -4.71
CA ASP A 377 30.84 -1.58 -3.31
C ASP A 377 29.67 -1.27 -2.38
N CYS A 378 28.85 -2.30 -2.13
CA CYS A 378 27.70 -2.19 -1.22
C CYS A 378 28.09 -2.11 0.26
N VAL A 379 29.36 -2.38 0.59
CA VAL A 379 29.85 -2.39 1.96
C VAL A 379 30.19 -0.96 2.39
N ASN A 380 31.02 -0.27 1.61
CA ASN A 380 31.47 1.09 1.93
C ASN A 380 30.58 2.17 1.32
N ASN A 381 29.89 1.88 0.20
CA ASN A 381 29.03 2.84 -0.47
C ASN A 381 27.65 2.26 -0.85
N ARG A 382 26.80 2.05 0.16
CA ARG A 382 25.42 1.56 0.00
C ARG A 382 24.57 2.30 -1.05
N LYS A 383 24.89 3.55 -1.39
CA LYS A 383 24.16 4.33 -2.40
C LYS A 383 24.45 3.88 -3.84
N GLU A 384 25.53 3.14 -4.07
CA GLU A 384 25.87 2.60 -5.40
C GLU A 384 25.09 1.33 -5.75
N CYS A 385 24.50 0.65 -4.75
CA CYS A 385 23.83 -0.63 -4.92
C CYS A 385 22.33 -0.48 -5.08
N ILE A 386 21.68 -1.49 -5.68
CA ILE A 386 20.24 -1.45 -5.91
C ILE A 386 19.51 -1.61 -4.58
N THR A 387 19.12 -0.49 -3.99
CA THR A 387 18.03 -0.46 -3.01
C THR A 387 16.73 -0.34 -3.79
N SER A 388 16.17 -1.47 -4.25
CA SER A 388 14.85 -1.47 -4.87
C SER A 388 13.84 -1.04 -3.82
N SER A 389 13.33 0.18 -3.91
CA SER A 389 12.18 0.62 -3.11
C SER A 389 10.90 0.26 -3.85
N VAL A 390 9.98 -0.40 -3.15
CA VAL A 390 8.63 -0.64 -3.66
C VAL A 390 7.76 0.47 -3.08
N SER A 391 7.25 1.33 -3.95
CA SER A 391 6.31 2.38 -3.57
C SER A 391 4.89 1.96 -3.92
N GLN A 392 3.99 2.04 -2.95
CA GLN A 392 2.57 1.82 -3.12
C GLN A 392 1.82 3.07 -2.66
N SER A 393 0.75 3.43 -3.37
CA SER A 393 -0.04 4.63 -3.09
C SER A 393 -1.50 4.27 -2.85
N TRP A 394 -2.13 5.01 -1.94
CA TRP A 394 -3.56 4.95 -1.66
C TRP A 394 -4.18 6.34 -1.87
N GLY A 395 -4.83 6.49 -3.02
CA GLY A 395 -5.16 7.78 -3.62
C GLY A 395 -3.93 8.66 -3.80
N ASP A 396 -4.16 9.97 -3.88
CA ASP A 396 -3.09 10.96 -4.04
C ASP A 396 -2.51 11.42 -2.69
N LYS A 397 -3.09 10.95 -1.57
CA LYS A 397 -2.82 11.48 -0.23
C LYS A 397 -1.89 10.60 0.61
N MET A 398 -1.82 9.30 0.32
CA MET A 398 -1.07 8.35 1.14
C MET A 398 -0.14 7.53 0.26
N SER A 399 1.11 7.38 0.69
CA SER A 399 2.06 6.49 0.02
C SER A 399 2.95 5.82 1.04
N THR A 400 3.24 4.55 0.80
CA THR A 400 4.25 3.80 1.54
C THR A 400 5.36 3.42 0.59
N GLU A 401 6.58 3.76 0.97
CA GLU A 401 7.80 3.34 0.29
C GLU A 401 8.51 2.34 1.20
N GLU A 402 8.69 1.11 0.73
CA GLU A 402 9.40 0.06 1.44
C GLU A 402 10.73 -0.23 0.75
N GLN A 403 11.82 -0.03 1.48
CA GLN A 403 13.18 -0.24 1.03
C GLN A 403 13.79 -1.41 1.79
N GLN A 404 14.25 -2.44 1.09
CA GLN A 404 14.97 -3.54 1.72
C GLN A 404 16.39 -3.10 2.09
N LEU A 405 16.72 -3.15 3.38
CA LEU A 405 18.04 -2.76 3.90
C LEU A 405 19.00 -3.95 3.95
N THR A 406 18.54 -5.06 4.52
CA THR A 406 19.31 -6.32 4.60
C THR A 406 18.40 -7.51 4.39
N MET A 407 18.95 -8.58 3.84
CA MET A 407 18.26 -9.84 3.59
C MET A 407 19.26 -10.98 3.74
N THR A 408 18.94 -11.94 4.59
CA THR A 408 19.63 -13.23 4.63
C THR A 408 18.62 -14.31 4.28
N SER A 409 18.96 -15.11 3.28
CA SER A 409 18.14 -16.21 2.78
C SER A 409 19.03 -17.43 2.67
N ILE A 410 18.81 -18.38 3.55
CA ILE A 410 19.52 -19.66 3.61
C ILE A 410 18.49 -20.76 3.42
N THR A 411 18.69 -21.58 2.41
CA THR A 411 17.84 -22.73 2.11
C THR A 411 18.73 -23.89 1.74
N ILE A 412 18.80 -24.88 2.63
CA ILE A 412 19.46 -26.15 2.39
C ILE A 412 18.43 -27.24 2.57
N ALA A 413 18.11 -28.00 1.52
CA ALA A 413 17.01 -28.96 1.57
C ALA A 413 17.27 -30.18 0.69
N SER A 414 16.81 -31.34 1.14
CA SER A 414 16.75 -32.57 0.33
C SER A 414 15.58 -32.54 -0.67
N PRO A 415 15.49 -33.50 -1.62
CA PRO A 415 14.33 -33.65 -2.50
C PRO A 415 12.99 -33.78 -1.77
N GLN A 416 13.01 -34.31 -0.55
CA GLN A 416 11.84 -34.47 0.32
C GLN A 416 11.61 -33.25 1.22
N HIS A 417 12.27 -32.13 0.97
CA HIS A 417 12.20 -30.88 1.73
C HIS A 417 12.66 -30.98 3.19
N PHE A 418 13.49 -31.96 3.53
CA PHE A 418 14.15 -32.00 4.84
C PHE A 418 15.43 -31.16 4.82
N GLY A 419 15.60 -30.28 5.79
CA GLY A 419 16.83 -29.49 5.94
C GLY A 419 16.64 -28.23 6.76
N PHE A 420 17.43 -27.21 6.42
CA PHE A 420 17.52 -25.94 7.13
C PHE A 420 16.99 -24.78 6.27
N PHE A 421 16.13 -23.98 6.85
CA PHE A 421 15.62 -22.76 6.23
C PHE A 421 15.72 -21.60 7.22
N LEU A 422 16.41 -20.54 6.81
CA LEU A 422 16.45 -19.27 7.52
C LEU A 422 16.17 -18.15 6.53
N PHE A 423 15.16 -17.34 6.81
CA PHE A 423 14.91 -16.11 6.09
C PHE A 423 14.78 -14.98 7.09
N THR A 424 15.67 -13.99 6.98
CA THR A 424 15.59 -12.74 7.75
C THR A 424 15.70 -11.59 6.78
N SER A 425 14.87 -10.57 6.99
CA SER A 425 14.91 -9.37 6.15
C SER A 425 14.57 -8.16 7.00
N THR A 426 15.33 -7.09 6.80
CA THR A 426 15.12 -5.80 7.44
C THR A 426 14.69 -4.83 6.36
N PHE A 427 13.55 -4.17 6.58
CA PHE A 427 13.02 -3.15 5.68
C PHE A 427 12.96 -1.80 6.39
N GLU A 428 13.30 -0.75 5.68
CA GLU A 428 12.94 0.63 6.04
C GLU A 428 11.65 0.98 5.33
N ARG A 429 10.61 1.30 6.11
CA ARG A 429 9.30 1.68 5.57
C ARG A 429 9.05 3.15 5.85
N THR A 430 8.99 3.94 4.80
CA THR A 430 8.64 5.35 4.86
C THR A 430 7.18 5.53 4.49
N VAL A 431 6.37 5.98 5.45
CA VAL A 431 4.96 6.30 5.23
C VAL A 431 4.81 7.81 5.09
N ARG A 432 4.17 8.26 4.00
CA ARG A 432 3.86 9.67 3.76
C ARG A 432 2.35 9.85 3.71
N VAL A 433 1.87 10.85 4.45
CA VAL A 433 0.46 11.25 4.50
C VAL A 433 0.38 12.75 4.25
N MET A 434 -0.44 13.15 3.29
CA MET A 434 -0.73 14.55 2.99
C MET A 434 -2.02 14.97 3.69
N TYR A 435 -1.94 16.01 4.53
CA TYR A 435 -3.10 16.63 5.16
C TYR A 435 -3.66 17.74 4.31
N ASP A 436 -4.96 17.71 4.10
CA ASP A 436 -5.70 18.73 3.37
C ASP A 436 -6.63 19.51 4.30
N TRP A 437 -7.50 20.32 3.69
CA TRP A 437 -8.48 21.12 4.43
C TRP A 437 -9.50 20.25 5.18
N GLU A 438 -9.83 19.06 4.67
CA GLU A 438 -10.77 18.13 5.32
C GLU A 438 -10.18 17.64 6.65
N THR A 439 -8.92 17.18 6.62
CA THR A 439 -8.19 16.76 7.83
C THR A 439 -8.00 17.94 8.79
N LEU A 440 -7.73 19.15 8.29
CA LEU A 440 -7.60 20.34 9.13
C LEU A 440 -8.92 20.65 9.87
N ILE A 441 -10.05 20.65 9.19
CA ILE A 441 -11.37 20.89 9.80
C ILE A 441 -11.68 19.82 10.83
N ALA A 442 -11.42 18.55 10.52
CA ALA A 442 -11.62 17.44 11.44
C ALA A 442 -10.80 17.62 12.72
N ASN A 443 -9.49 17.85 12.58
CA ASN A 443 -8.58 18.03 13.72
C ASN A 443 -8.92 19.24 14.59
N VAL A 444 -9.25 20.39 13.98
CA VAL A 444 -9.62 21.60 14.74
C VAL A 444 -10.92 21.38 15.51
N SER A 445 -11.91 20.73 14.89
CA SER A 445 -13.22 20.47 15.49
C SER A 445 -13.13 19.49 16.65
N LEU A 446 -12.36 18.42 16.48
CA LEU A 446 -12.07 17.45 17.54
C LEU A 446 -11.23 18.07 18.64
N GLY A 447 -10.21 18.86 18.30
CA GLY A 447 -9.37 19.57 19.26
C GLY A 447 -10.19 20.46 20.18
N MET A 448 -11.11 21.26 19.63
CA MET A 448 -12.03 22.08 20.43
C MET A 448 -12.92 21.24 21.35
N LEU A 449 -13.45 20.11 20.86
CA LEU A 449 -14.24 19.21 21.68
C LEU A 449 -13.42 18.59 22.83
N LEU A 450 -12.20 18.13 22.55
CA LEU A 450 -11.30 17.52 23.53
C LEU A 450 -10.89 18.52 24.60
N VAL A 451 -10.54 19.75 24.22
CA VAL A 451 -10.24 20.84 25.17
C VAL A 451 -11.43 21.08 26.07
N ARG A 452 -12.64 21.23 25.50
CA ARG A 452 -13.86 21.41 26.29
C ARG A 452 -14.11 20.24 27.23
N TRP A 453 -13.88 19.01 26.78
CA TRP A 453 -14.04 17.83 27.61
C TRP A 453 -13.08 17.82 28.80
N ILE A 454 -11.79 18.13 28.57
CA ILE A 454 -10.77 18.25 29.63
C ILE A 454 -11.16 19.33 30.64
N VAL A 455 -11.61 20.49 30.16
CA VAL A 455 -12.05 21.61 31.00
C VAL A 455 -13.23 21.20 31.88
N VAL A 456 -14.21 20.48 31.33
CA VAL A 456 -15.35 19.99 32.12
C VAL A 456 -14.90 18.99 33.19
N MET A 457 -13.98 18.07 32.85
CA MET A 457 -13.41 17.15 33.83
C MET A 457 -12.66 17.89 34.94
N ALA A 458 -11.89 18.92 34.59
CA ALA A 458 -11.20 19.77 35.56
C ALA A 458 -12.19 20.52 36.47
N ALA A 459 -13.29 21.04 35.92
CA ALA A 459 -14.33 21.71 36.71
C ALA A 459 -15.02 20.75 37.69
N LEU A 460 -15.37 19.54 37.26
CA LEU A 460 -15.92 18.48 38.11
C LEU A 460 -14.94 18.09 39.23
N HIS A 461 -13.68 17.88 38.89
CA HIS A 461 -12.67 17.49 39.86
C HIS A 461 -12.38 18.61 40.88
N ARG A 462 -12.33 19.87 40.43
CA ARG A 462 -12.16 21.03 41.32
C ARG A 462 -13.32 21.19 42.28
N GLY A 463 -14.56 20.98 41.82
CA GLY A 463 -15.75 20.97 42.68
C GLY A 463 -15.66 19.96 43.81
N PHE A 464 -15.18 18.76 43.49
CA PHE A 464 -14.93 17.70 44.47
C PHE A 464 -13.80 18.08 45.44
N LEU A 465 -12.66 18.55 44.94
CA LEU A 465 -11.52 18.96 45.78
C LEU A 465 -11.86 20.13 46.73
N GLN A 466 -12.77 21.01 46.33
CA GLN A 466 -13.28 22.09 47.17
C GLN A 466 -14.35 21.62 48.17
N GLY A 467 -14.71 20.32 48.19
CA GLY A 467 -15.73 19.76 49.07
C GLY A 467 -17.15 20.20 48.73
N ARG A 468 -17.38 20.73 47.51
CA ARG A 468 -18.68 21.28 47.10
C ARG A 468 -19.53 20.30 46.32
N SER A 469 -18.94 19.28 45.71
CA SER A 469 -19.65 18.24 44.95
C SER A 469 -19.14 16.85 45.29
N GLU A 470 -19.95 15.85 44.97
CA GLU A 470 -19.49 14.46 44.93
C GLU A 470 -18.51 14.23 43.77
N TRP A 471 -17.81 13.10 43.81
CA TRP A 471 -16.92 12.69 42.73
C TRP A 471 -17.72 12.06 41.59
N PHE A 472 -17.65 12.67 40.40
CA PHE A 472 -18.29 12.17 39.19
C PHE A 472 -17.26 11.72 38.16
N VAL A 473 -17.59 10.64 37.43
CA VAL A 473 -16.81 10.18 36.27
C VAL A 473 -17.06 11.13 35.10
N GLY A 474 -16.00 11.75 34.60
CA GLY A 474 -16.01 12.73 33.52
C GLY A 474 -16.20 12.15 32.11
N GLY A 475 -17.20 11.29 31.90
CA GLY A 475 -17.47 10.66 30.59
C GLY A 475 -17.88 11.65 29.49
N LEU A 476 -18.04 11.14 28.27
CA LEU A 476 -18.57 11.85 27.09
C LEU A 476 -19.94 12.53 27.36
N GLY A 477 -20.74 11.99 28.27
CA GLY A 477 -22.00 12.58 28.72
C GLY A 477 -21.85 14.02 29.20
N CYS A 478 -20.70 14.40 29.75
CA CYS A 478 -20.40 15.75 30.21
C CYS A 478 -20.45 16.80 29.08
N VAL A 479 -20.13 16.40 27.84
CA VAL A 479 -20.14 17.29 26.66
C VAL A 479 -21.37 17.08 25.78
N ALA A 480 -22.34 16.25 26.21
CA ALA A 480 -23.54 15.93 25.46
C ALA A 480 -24.40 17.15 25.09
N GLY A 481 -24.40 18.19 25.94
CA GLY A 481 -25.10 19.45 25.70
C GLY A 481 -24.37 20.44 24.78
N SER A 482 -23.09 20.20 24.48
CA SER A 482 -22.27 21.13 23.70
C SER A 482 -22.65 21.14 22.21
N ARG A 483 -22.58 22.31 21.57
CA ARG A 483 -22.83 22.43 20.12
C ARG A 483 -21.76 21.70 19.31
N SER A 484 -20.49 21.79 19.74
CA SER A 484 -19.37 21.11 19.09
C SER A 484 -19.58 19.60 19.02
N PHE A 485 -20.06 18.97 20.09
CA PHE A 485 -20.37 17.54 20.08
C PHE A 485 -21.55 17.22 19.17
N ASN A 486 -22.70 17.90 19.32
CA ASN A 486 -23.91 17.59 18.55
C ASN A 486 -23.75 17.84 17.02
N MET A 487 -22.85 18.73 16.61
CA MET A 487 -22.60 19.03 15.20
C MET A 487 -21.49 18.17 14.57
N LEU A 488 -20.81 17.30 15.35
CA LEU A 488 -19.76 16.42 14.83
C LEU A 488 -20.18 15.64 13.57
N PRO A 489 -21.39 15.02 13.50
CA PRO A 489 -21.76 14.24 12.33
C PRO A 489 -21.86 15.05 11.05
N ILE A 490 -22.05 16.38 11.15
CA ILE A 490 -22.11 17.29 10.01
C ILE A 490 -20.69 17.80 9.67
N VAL A 491 -19.95 18.22 10.69
CA VAL A 491 -18.61 18.81 10.52
C VAL A 491 -17.60 17.79 10.00
N LEU A 492 -17.76 16.51 10.37
CA LEU A 492 -16.88 15.42 9.94
C LEU A 492 -17.36 14.72 8.65
N LEU A 493 -18.44 15.17 8.01
CA LEU A 493 -18.90 14.60 6.72
C LEU A 493 -17.80 14.53 5.66
N PRO A 494 -16.97 15.57 5.43
CA PRO A 494 -15.93 15.52 4.40
C PRO A 494 -14.90 14.42 4.67
N HIS A 495 -14.60 14.15 5.95
CA HIS A 495 -13.59 13.17 6.35
C HIS A 495 -14.17 11.75 6.55
N LEU A 496 -15.50 11.61 6.55
CA LEU A 496 -16.18 10.36 6.94
C LEU A 496 -15.80 9.16 6.05
N LYS A 497 -15.45 9.40 4.78
CA LYS A 497 -14.97 8.35 3.87
C LYS A 497 -13.67 7.70 4.39
N VAL A 498 -12.72 8.52 4.83
CA VAL A 498 -11.44 8.05 5.41
C VAL A 498 -11.67 7.40 6.77
N THR A 499 -12.57 7.97 7.58
CA THR A 499 -12.99 7.42 8.88
C THR A 499 -13.58 6.00 8.74
N ILE A 500 -14.49 5.78 7.79
CA ILE A 500 -15.10 4.48 7.52
C ILE A 500 -14.09 3.50 6.93
N ALA A 501 -13.23 3.94 5.99
CA ALA A 501 -12.16 3.10 5.47
C ALA A 501 -11.22 2.64 6.59
N SER A 502 -10.84 3.53 7.50
CA SER A 502 -9.98 3.21 8.66
C SER A 502 -10.59 2.12 9.56
N PHE A 503 -11.91 2.15 9.76
CA PHE A 503 -12.64 1.11 10.49
C PHE A 503 -12.57 -0.25 9.80
N TRP A 504 -12.81 -0.29 8.49
CA TRP A 504 -12.77 -1.54 7.73
C TRP A 504 -11.36 -2.09 7.58
N THR A 505 -10.35 -1.23 7.47
CA THR A 505 -8.94 -1.63 7.38
C THR A 505 -8.36 -2.10 8.73
N ALA A 506 -8.89 -1.63 9.87
CA ALA A 506 -8.34 -1.96 11.18
C ALA A 506 -8.31 -3.47 11.46
N GLY A 507 -7.13 -4.03 11.76
CA GLY A 507 -6.98 -5.46 12.08
C GLY A 507 -6.57 -6.36 10.91
N CYS A 508 -6.45 -5.82 9.70
CA CYS A 508 -5.88 -6.51 8.55
C CYS A 508 -4.45 -6.02 8.29
N TYR A 509 -3.52 -6.95 8.04
CA TYR A 509 -2.18 -6.65 7.54
C TYR A 509 -2.16 -6.86 6.03
N PHE A 510 -2.38 -5.78 5.28
CA PHE A 510 -2.55 -5.85 3.83
C PHE A 510 -1.22 -5.98 3.08
N ASP A 511 -1.28 -6.65 1.94
CA ASP A 511 -0.33 -6.52 0.83
C ASP A 511 -0.98 -5.72 -0.31
N GLY A 512 -0.19 -5.12 -1.19
CA GLY A 512 -0.67 -4.23 -2.26
C GLY A 512 -1.15 -2.85 -1.76
N GLU A 513 -1.83 -2.11 -2.64
CA GLU A 513 -2.11 -0.66 -2.47
C GLU A 513 -2.73 -0.28 -1.10
N GLN A 514 -3.57 -1.12 -0.49
CA GLN A 514 -4.16 -0.84 0.83
C GLN A 514 -3.15 -0.79 1.97
N ILE A 515 -1.92 -1.30 1.79
CA ILE A 515 -0.86 -1.20 2.78
C ILE A 515 -0.57 0.28 3.11
N ALA A 516 -0.71 1.18 2.13
CA ALA A 516 -0.47 2.60 2.32
C ALA A 516 -1.48 3.22 3.30
N LEU A 517 -2.73 2.75 3.30
CA LEU A 517 -3.72 3.14 4.31
C LEU A 517 -3.45 2.44 5.66
N SER A 518 -3.22 1.12 5.67
CA SER A 518 -3.09 0.37 6.93
C SER A 518 -1.86 0.76 7.75
N GLU A 519 -0.78 1.15 7.08
CA GLU A 519 0.47 1.61 7.71
C GLU A 519 0.46 3.11 8.06
N SER A 520 -0.53 3.87 7.59
CA SER A 520 -0.74 5.27 7.96
C SER A 520 -1.37 5.40 9.35
N TRP A 521 -0.58 5.16 10.41
CA TRP A 521 -1.07 5.19 11.80
C TRP A 521 -1.64 6.55 12.20
N SER A 522 -1.07 7.63 11.66
CA SER A 522 -1.56 9.00 11.83
C SER A 522 -2.89 9.28 11.15
N THR A 523 -3.40 8.35 10.33
CA THR A 523 -4.75 8.40 9.73
C THR A 523 -5.66 7.40 10.44
N ILE A 524 -5.20 6.16 10.65
CA ILE A 524 -6.03 5.09 11.21
C ILE A 524 -6.51 5.43 12.63
N TYR A 525 -5.61 5.80 13.56
CA TYR A 525 -6.02 6.01 14.95
C TYR A 525 -6.96 7.22 15.12
N PRO A 526 -6.69 8.39 14.50
CA PRO A 526 -7.66 9.49 14.50
C PRO A 526 -8.97 9.08 13.82
N GLY A 527 -8.94 8.36 12.70
CA GLY A 527 -10.13 7.85 12.03
C GLY A 527 -10.98 6.95 12.95
N LEU A 528 -10.38 6.03 13.69
CA LEU A 528 -11.11 5.20 14.66
C LEU A 528 -11.74 6.02 15.79
N ALA A 529 -11.03 7.04 16.30
CA ALA A 529 -11.56 7.93 17.33
C ALA A 529 -12.72 8.80 16.79
N GLU A 530 -12.59 9.34 15.58
CA GLU A 530 -13.63 10.07 14.86
C GLU A 530 -14.88 9.23 14.67
N LEU A 531 -14.73 7.97 14.24
CA LEU A 531 -15.84 7.05 14.06
C LEU A 531 -16.63 6.91 15.38
N CYS A 532 -15.92 6.61 16.47
CA CYS A 532 -16.55 6.46 17.79
C CYS A 532 -17.25 7.75 18.24
N LEU A 533 -16.63 8.92 18.03
CA LEU A 533 -17.20 10.21 18.42
C LEU A 533 -18.42 10.59 17.59
N VAL A 534 -18.39 10.39 16.27
CA VAL A 534 -19.55 10.59 15.38
C VAL A 534 -20.69 9.66 15.79
N TYR A 535 -20.38 8.38 16.00
CA TYR A 535 -21.34 7.37 16.41
C TYR A 535 -22.02 7.74 17.74
N TYR A 536 -21.25 8.13 18.75
CA TYR A 536 -21.80 8.56 20.03
C TYR A 536 -22.55 9.90 19.96
N SER A 537 -22.14 10.81 19.09
CA SER A 537 -22.90 12.04 18.84
C SER A 537 -24.28 11.72 18.24
N LEU A 538 -24.35 10.81 17.27
CA LEU A 538 -25.62 10.34 16.71
C LEU A 538 -26.49 9.69 17.79
N LEU A 539 -25.92 8.79 18.60
CA LEU A 539 -26.62 8.19 19.74
C LEU A 539 -27.19 9.24 20.71
N ASN A 540 -26.43 10.29 21.00
CA ASN A 540 -26.88 11.39 21.85
C ASN A 540 -28.09 12.13 21.24
N ILE A 541 -28.05 12.41 19.93
CA ILE A 541 -29.15 13.05 19.21
C ILE A 541 -30.40 12.16 19.27
N PHE A 542 -30.27 10.87 18.95
CA PHE A 542 -31.37 9.90 19.03
C PHE A 542 -31.92 9.77 20.44
N ALA A 543 -31.06 9.70 21.46
CA ALA A 543 -31.47 9.63 22.86
C ALA A 543 -32.21 10.91 23.31
N LYS A 544 -31.82 12.08 22.82
CA LYS A 544 -32.55 13.34 23.07
C LYS A 544 -33.93 13.34 22.41
N ILE A 545 -34.03 12.93 21.15
CA ILE A 545 -35.30 12.85 20.39
C ILE A 545 -36.26 11.87 21.06
N THR A 546 -35.75 10.70 21.45
CA THR A 546 -36.53 9.64 22.10
C THR A 546 -36.72 9.87 23.61
N ARG A 547 -36.14 10.94 24.16
CA ARG A 547 -36.18 11.32 25.59
C ARG A 547 -35.73 10.18 26.52
N ARG A 548 -34.65 9.50 26.13
CA ARG A 548 -34.01 8.43 26.89
C ARG A 548 -32.67 8.91 27.45
N ARG A 549 -32.30 8.41 28.63
CA ARG A 549 -30.97 8.62 29.24
C ARG A 549 -30.11 7.39 29.01
N ILE A 550 -28.97 7.56 28.36
CA ILE A 550 -28.09 6.45 27.99
C ILE A 550 -26.69 6.64 28.57
N THR A 551 -26.07 5.53 28.98
CA THR A 551 -24.69 5.51 29.45
C THR A 551 -23.70 5.55 28.28
N ASP A 552 -22.54 6.12 28.52
CA ASP A 552 -21.39 6.24 27.62
C ASP A 552 -20.23 5.31 28.00
N ILE A 553 -20.44 4.39 28.94
CA ILE A 553 -19.41 3.49 29.48
C ILE A 553 -18.69 2.63 28.42
N PHE A 554 -19.37 2.30 27.32
CA PHE A 554 -18.79 1.48 26.24
C PHE A 554 -17.91 2.25 25.27
N PHE A 555 -17.84 3.59 25.35
CA PHE A 555 -17.07 4.42 24.42
C PHE A 555 -15.58 4.05 24.45
N ALA A 556 -14.96 4.10 25.64
CA ALA A 556 -13.54 3.86 25.79
C ALA A 556 -13.14 2.40 25.50
N PRO A 557 -13.86 1.36 25.99
CA PRO A 557 -13.60 -0.03 25.61
C PRO A 557 -13.70 -0.29 24.10
N THR A 558 -14.70 0.31 23.43
CA THR A 558 -14.89 0.16 21.98
C THR A 558 -13.70 0.74 21.22
N LEU A 559 -13.32 1.98 21.52
CA LEU A 559 -12.17 2.61 20.88
C LEU A 559 -10.87 1.84 21.16
N ALA A 560 -10.65 1.43 22.41
CA ALA A 560 -9.46 0.66 22.80
C ALA A 560 -9.38 -0.68 22.06
N LEU A 561 -10.50 -1.40 21.90
CA LEU A 561 -10.50 -2.69 21.20
C LEU A 561 -10.28 -2.52 19.69
N LEU A 562 -10.81 -1.47 19.05
CA LEU A 562 -10.52 -1.15 17.65
C LEU A 562 -9.04 -0.80 17.45
N CYS A 563 -8.47 0.03 18.33
CA CYS A 563 -7.04 0.34 18.32
C CYS A 563 -6.18 -0.90 18.56
N LEU A 564 -6.60 -1.80 19.46
CA LEU A 564 -5.93 -3.06 19.73
C LEU A 564 -5.93 -3.95 18.49
N LEU A 565 -7.08 -4.13 17.82
CA LEU A 565 -7.19 -4.91 16.58
C LEU A 565 -6.16 -4.44 15.56
N HIS A 566 -6.05 -3.13 15.32
CA HIS A 566 -5.04 -2.59 14.42
C HIS A 566 -3.61 -2.83 14.91
N ARG A 567 -3.35 -2.69 16.21
CA ARG A 567 -2.02 -2.90 16.82
C ARG A 567 -1.52 -4.34 16.70
N ILE A 568 -2.43 -5.32 16.78
CA ILE A 568 -2.12 -6.76 16.70
C ILE A 568 -2.34 -7.36 15.30
N ARG A 569 -2.59 -6.55 14.27
CA ARG A 569 -2.92 -7.01 12.90
C ARG A 569 -1.94 -8.04 12.33
N VAL A 570 -0.64 -7.87 12.56
CA VAL A 570 0.41 -8.80 12.09
C VAL A 570 0.30 -10.14 12.81
N LEU A 571 0.11 -10.12 14.13
CA LEU A 571 -0.07 -11.34 14.93
C LEU A 571 -1.37 -12.06 14.55
N LEU A 572 -2.44 -11.31 14.27
CA LEU A 572 -3.70 -11.89 13.79
C LEU A 572 -3.52 -12.58 12.44
N ALA A 573 -2.83 -11.94 11.50
CA ALA A 573 -2.56 -12.50 10.19
C ALA A 573 -1.67 -13.76 10.26
N SER A 574 -0.72 -13.83 11.21
CA SER A 574 0.13 -15.01 11.41
C SER A 574 -0.47 -16.09 12.31
N SER A 575 -1.60 -15.82 12.98
CA SER A 575 -2.15 -16.74 14.00
C SER A 575 -2.91 -17.94 13.44
N GLY A 576 -3.25 -17.93 12.15
CA GLY A 576 -4.17 -18.90 11.54
C GLY A 576 -5.64 -18.76 11.96
N ALA A 577 -5.98 -17.80 12.84
CA ALA A 577 -7.36 -17.54 13.25
C ALA A 577 -8.23 -16.96 12.12
N LEU A 578 -7.60 -16.35 11.13
CA LEU A 578 -8.25 -15.81 9.93
C LEU A 578 -8.18 -16.86 8.82
N SER A 579 -9.32 -17.44 8.49
CA SER A 579 -9.40 -18.47 7.44
C SER A 579 -8.92 -17.90 6.10
N GLY A 580 -8.00 -18.61 5.44
CA GLY A 580 -7.45 -18.21 4.14
C GLY A 580 -6.35 -17.14 4.18
N VAL A 581 -5.87 -16.76 5.37
CA VAL A 581 -4.78 -15.77 5.53
C VAL A 581 -3.51 -16.47 5.99
N ASP A 582 -2.44 -16.38 5.19
CA ASP A 582 -1.12 -16.91 5.52
C ASP A 582 -0.14 -15.76 5.78
N GLY A 583 -0.32 -15.06 6.91
CA GLY A 583 0.54 -13.97 7.34
C GLY A 583 0.28 -12.61 6.67
N ARG A 584 -0.41 -12.55 5.52
CA ARG A 584 -0.80 -11.31 4.82
C ARG A 584 -2.18 -11.40 4.17
N VAL A 585 -2.84 -10.26 4.06
CA VAL A 585 -4.18 -10.11 3.50
C VAL A 585 -4.09 -9.45 2.12
N ALA A 586 -4.67 -10.07 1.08
CA ALA A 586 -4.69 -9.49 -0.26
C ALA A 586 -5.55 -8.22 -0.32
N THR A 587 -5.13 -7.23 -1.12
CA THR A 587 -5.94 -6.05 -1.43
C THR A 587 -7.08 -6.42 -2.37
N GLU A 588 -8.33 -6.15 -1.96
CA GLU A 588 -9.55 -6.38 -2.76
C GLU A 588 -10.19 -5.09 -3.30
N VAL A 589 -9.85 -3.93 -2.73
CA VAL A 589 -10.30 -2.61 -3.19
C VAL A 589 -9.09 -1.79 -3.55
N HIS A 590 -9.00 -1.36 -4.79
CA HIS A 590 -7.85 -0.63 -5.30
C HIS A 590 -7.97 0.89 -5.05
N SER A 591 -6.84 1.57 -5.12
CA SER A 591 -6.71 3.02 -4.94
C SER A 591 -7.60 3.82 -5.88
N ALA A 592 -7.68 3.43 -7.16
CA ALA A 592 -8.53 4.10 -8.16
C ALA A 592 -10.02 3.97 -7.82
N GLU A 593 -10.47 2.76 -7.44
CA GLU A 593 -11.84 2.52 -6.99
C GLU A 593 -12.15 3.38 -5.77
N MET A 594 -11.23 3.46 -4.80
CA MET A 594 -11.40 4.32 -3.64
C MET A 594 -11.56 5.80 -3.99
N GLN A 595 -10.99 6.32 -5.07
CA GLN A 595 -11.21 7.72 -5.47
C GLN A 595 -12.63 7.95 -5.99
N GLU A 596 -13.20 6.99 -6.72
CA GLU A 596 -14.52 7.07 -7.35
C GLU A 596 -15.70 6.87 -6.38
N LEU A 597 -15.48 6.13 -5.28
CA LEU A 597 -16.56 5.79 -4.33
C LEU A 597 -17.22 7.02 -3.69
N GLN A 598 -18.55 7.01 -3.64
CA GLN A 598 -19.34 7.93 -2.85
C GLN A 598 -19.52 7.43 -1.41
N LEU A 599 -19.84 8.33 -0.49
CA LEU A 599 -20.05 7.98 0.92
C LEU A 599 -21.18 6.94 1.11
N VAL A 600 -22.22 7.02 0.27
CA VAL A 600 -23.36 6.10 0.35
C VAL A 600 -22.96 4.66 0.03
N ASP A 601 -21.96 4.46 -0.84
CA ASP A 601 -21.55 3.13 -1.31
C ASP A 601 -21.06 2.26 -0.16
N PHE A 602 -20.44 2.85 0.88
CA PHE A 602 -20.02 2.13 2.08
C PHE A 602 -21.18 1.47 2.86
N PHE A 603 -22.42 1.90 2.64
CA PHE A 603 -23.60 1.41 3.34
C PHE A 603 -24.51 0.53 2.48
N ILE A 604 -24.44 0.67 1.14
CA ILE A 604 -25.35 -0.03 0.21
C ILE A 604 -24.65 -1.08 -0.65
N SER A 605 -23.32 -1.07 -0.72
CA SER A 605 -22.51 -1.99 -1.53
C SER A 605 -21.70 -2.96 -0.64
N ASP A 606 -20.95 -3.85 -1.30
CA ASP A 606 -20.03 -4.80 -0.66
C ASP A 606 -18.62 -4.23 -0.40
N VAL A 607 -18.42 -2.92 -0.63
CA VAL A 607 -17.11 -2.25 -0.43
C VAL A 607 -16.58 -2.41 0.99
N GLY A 608 -17.43 -2.27 2.02
CA GLY A 608 -16.99 -2.42 3.41
C GLY A 608 -16.42 -3.81 3.71
N PRO A 609 -17.16 -4.90 3.42
CA PRO A 609 -16.65 -6.26 3.47
C PRO A 609 -15.37 -6.48 2.65
N ARG A 610 -15.30 -5.98 1.41
CA ARG A 610 -14.10 -6.07 0.55
C ARG A 610 -12.90 -5.33 1.13
N MET A 611 -13.09 -4.15 1.72
CA MET A 611 -12.04 -3.42 2.45
C MET A 611 -11.56 -4.13 3.72
N ASN A 612 -12.30 -5.13 4.19
CA ASN A 612 -11.91 -6.04 5.26
C ASN A 612 -11.51 -7.42 4.68
N ALA A 613 -11.18 -7.48 3.38
CA ALA A 613 -10.85 -8.68 2.61
C ALA A 613 -11.84 -9.84 2.77
N ASN A 614 -13.12 -9.53 2.95
CA ASN A 614 -14.19 -10.49 3.20
C ASN A 614 -13.92 -11.42 4.41
N LEU A 615 -13.09 -10.99 5.36
CA LEU A 615 -12.75 -11.75 6.57
C LEU A 615 -13.91 -11.70 7.57
N THR A 616 -14.78 -12.72 7.51
CA THR A 616 -16.02 -12.83 8.28
C THR A 616 -15.83 -12.68 9.79
N LEU A 617 -14.77 -13.26 10.36
CA LEU A 617 -14.46 -13.16 11.78
C LEU A 617 -14.19 -11.71 12.21
N LEU A 618 -13.30 -11.01 11.51
CA LEU A 618 -12.96 -9.62 11.81
C LEU A 618 -14.17 -8.70 11.61
N MET A 619 -14.92 -8.90 10.53
CA MET A 619 -16.15 -8.16 10.28
C MET A 619 -17.15 -8.36 11.42
N SER A 620 -17.37 -9.61 11.84
CA SER A 620 -18.30 -9.94 12.94
C SER A 620 -17.87 -9.29 14.25
N ILE A 621 -16.58 -9.36 14.60
CA ILE A 621 -16.05 -8.73 15.83
C ILE A 621 -16.34 -7.22 15.82
N LYS A 622 -16.02 -6.54 14.71
CA LYS A 622 -16.22 -5.09 14.56
C LYS A 622 -17.70 -4.69 14.62
N LEU A 623 -18.57 -5.43 13.93
CA LEU A 623 -20.00 -5.16 13.90
C LEU A 623 -20.65 -5.45 15.26
N VAL A 624 -20.25 -6.52 15.96
CA VAL A 624 -20.70 -6.80 17.33
C VAL A 624 -20.26 -5.67 18.27
N LEU A 625 -19.01 -5.23 18.17
CA LEU A 625 -18.48 -4.08 18.90
C LEU A 625 -19.37 -2.85 18.74
N VAL A 626 -19.62 -2.42 17.50
CA VAL A 626 -20.48 -1.26 17.22
C VAL A 626 -21.92 -1.51 17.68
N GLY A 627 -22.46 -2.71 17.46
CA GLY A 627 -23.83 -3.09 17.84
C GLY A 627 -24.07 -3.10 19.34
N LEU A 628 -23.11 -3.54 20.17
CA LEU A 628 -23.21 -3.53 21.63
C LEU A 628 -23.43 -2.12 22.19
N ASN A 629 -22.91 -1.09 21.51
CA ASN A 629 -23.10 0.30 21.92
C ASN A 629 -24.54 0.81 21.70
N LEU A 630 -25.39 0.08 20.96
CA LEU A 630 -26.83 0.38 20.83
C LEU A 630 -27.66 -0.09 22.03
N LEU A 631 -27.18 -1.09 22.79
CA LEU A 631 -27.94 -1.69 23.89
C LEU A 631 -28.38 -0.67 24.96
N PRO A 632 -27.54 0.30 25.39
CA PRO A 632 -27.98 1.35 26.31
C PRO A 632 -29.21 2.11 25.79
N LEU A 633 -29.30 2.39 24.49
CA LEU A 633 -30.45 3.09 23.90
C LEU A 633 -31.71 2.23 23.91
N VAL A 634 -31.58 0.94 23.60
CA VAL A 634 -32.71 -0.01 23.56
C VAL A 634 -33.31 -0.20 24.94
N PHE A 635 -32.49 -0.38 25.96
CA PHE A 635 -32.92 -0.66 27.34
C PHE A 635 -33.18 0.58 28.19
N ALA A 636 -32.80 1.77 27.74
CA ALA A 636 -33.03 2.99 28.50
C ALA A 636 -34.53 3.30 28.64
N PRO A 637 -35.01 3.61 29.87
CA PRO A 637 -36.39 3.98 30.10
C PRO A 637 -36.72 5.33 29.46
N TYR A 638 -37.95 5.46 28.97
CA TYR A 638 -38.50 6.72 28.50
C TYR A 638 -38.75 7.67 29.68
N ILE A 639 -38.37 8.94 29.52
CA ILE A 639 -38.59 9.99 30.52
C ILE A 639 -39.87 10.75 30.16
N PRO A 640 -40.95 10.63 30.96
CA PRO A 640 -42.18 11.37 30.72
C PRO A 640 -41.97 12.89 30.88
N PRO A 641 -42.67 13.73 30.09
CA PRO A 641 -42.58 15.18 30.23
C PRO A 641 -43.08 15.65 31.59
N VAL A 642 -42.25 16.37 32.32
CA VAL A 642 -42.66 17.06 33.55
C VAL A 642 -43.20 18.44 33.16
N LYS A 643 -44.52 18.63 33.28
CA LYS A 643 -45.21 19.89 32.92
C LYS A 643 -45.05 20.99 33.99
N GLN A 644 -44.96 20.63 35.27
CA GLN A 644 -44.72 21.56 36.38
C GLN A 644 -43.91 20.85 37.48
N PRO A 645 -42.66 21.26 37.76
CA PRO A 645 -41.99 20.87 39.00
C PRO A 645 -42.59 21.68 40.18
N ASP A 646 -42.47 21.12 41.39
CA ASP A 646 -43.06 21.62 42.64
C ASP A 646 -42.94 23.14 42.84
N THR A 647 -43.95 23.68 43.50
CA THR A 647 -44.41 25.08 43.51
C THR A 647 -43.48 26.13 44.14
N GLU A 648 -42.25 25.77 44.53
CA GLU A 648 -41.32 26.67 45.24
C GLU A 648 -40.19 27.26 44.37
N LEU A 649 -40.00 26.76 43.15
CA LEU A 649 -38.87 27.15 42.28
C LEU A 649 -39.15 28.48 41.54
N GLN A 650 -38.22 29.44 41.55
CA GLN A 650 -38.34 30.72 40.83
C GLN A 650 -37.25 30.92 39.77
N GLY A 651 -37.57 31.69 38.72
CA GLY A 651 -36.60 32.17 37.73
C GLY A 651 -35.79 31.09 36.98
N VAL A 652 -34.46 31.24 37.02
CA VAL A 652 -33.47 30.45 36.24
C VAL A 652 -33.32 29.04 36.81
N GLU A 653 -33.46 28.87 38.11
CA GLU A 653 -33.37 27.58 38.80
C GLU A 653 -34.48 26.64 38.33
N ARG A 654 -35.72 27.15 38.26
CA ARG A 654 -36.86 26.45 37.65
C ARG A 654 -36.60 26.06 36.20
N ALA A 655 -36.02 26.95 35.39
CA ALA A 655 -35.73 26.67 33.98
C ALA A 655 -34.67 25.57 33.81
N LEU A 656 -33.61 25.59 34.62
CA LEU A 656 -32.57 24.55 34.64
C LEU A 656 -33.13 23.22 35.11
N ALA A 657 -33.95 23.21 36.18
CA ALA A 657 -34.60 22.02 36.72
C ALA A 657 -35.55 21.37 35.70
N ILE A 658 -36.42 22.16 35.05
CA ILE A 658 -37.30 21.70 33.98
C ILE A 658 -36.49 21.11 32.83
N ARG A 659 -35.39 21.78 32.44
CA ARG A 659 -34.55 21.32 31.33
C ARG A 659 -33.83 20.02 31.69
N ALA A 660 -33.19 19.92 32.85
CA ALA A 660 -32.51 18.71 33.31
C ALA A 660 -33.45 17.50 33.39
N SER A 661 -34.70 17.74 33.83
CA SER A 661 -35.74 16.70 33.96
C SER A 661 -36.33 16.25 32.63
N ASN A 662 -36.26 17.09 31.60
CA ASN A 662 -36.90 16.83 30.31
C ASN A 662 -35.90 16.47 29.20
N VAL A 663 -34.59 16.61 29.43
CA VAL A 663 -33.52 16.37 28.45
C VAL A 663 -32.94 14.96 28.61
N GLY A 664 -33.19 14.13 27.59
CA GLY A 664 -32.47 12.86 27.37
C GLY A 664 -31.03 13.07 26.90
N GLY A 665 -30.44 12.05 26.28
CA GLY A 665 -29.06 12.09 25.78
C GLY A 665 -28.09 11.22 26.58
N LEU A 666 -26.79 11.39 26.29
CA LEU A 666 -25.70 10.72 27.00
C LEU A 666 -25.51 11.26 28.41
N GLY A 667 -25.09 10.36 29.31
CA GLY A 667 -24.75 10.66 30.70
C GLY A 667 -25.85 10.21 31.66
N CYS A 668 -25.47 9.33 32.60
CA CYS A 668 -26.34 8.84 33.67
C CYS A 668 -25.87 9.42 35.00
N SER A 669 -26.67 10.31 35.59
CA SER A 669 -26.52 10.73 36.98
C SER A 669 -27.89 10.99 37.60
N PRO A 670 -28.01 10.97 38.93
CA PRO A 670 -29.16 11.55 39.61
C PRO A 670 -29.31 13.01 39.19
N VAL A 671 -30.54 13.42 38.85
CA VAL A 671 -30.82 14.80 38.41
C VAL A 671 -30.71 15.77 39.58
N TYR A 672 -31.24 15.37 40.73
CA TYR A 672 -31.32 16.18 41.93
C TYR A 672 -30.61 15.51 43.10
N ILE A 673 -30.10 16.34 44.00
CA ILE A 673 -29.76 15.98 45.37
C ILE A 673 -31.03 16.07 46.19
N TYR A 674 -31.31 15.03 46.98
CA TYR A 674 -32.50 14.94 47.83
C TYR A 674 -32.16 15.18 49.29
N GLY A 675 -33.07 15.84 50.00
CA GLY A 675 -33.09 15.96 51.45
C GLY A 675 -34.19 15.12 52.05
N ASP A 676 -34.02 14.75 53.32
CA ASP A 676 -35.07 14.14 54.12
C ASP A 676 -35.66 15.20 55.05
N GLU A 677 -36.85 15.71 54.71
CA GLU A 677 -37.67 16.52 55.60
C GLU A 677 -38.98 15.79 55.90
N LYS A 678 -39.23 15.49 57.18
CA LYS A 678 -40.51 14.94 57.69
C LYS A 678 -41.03 13.72 56.88
N ASP A 679 -40.17 12.71 56.69
CA ASP A 679 -40.47 11.47 55.95
C ASP A 679 -40.84 11.64 54.46
N GLN A 680 -40.56 12.81 53.86
CA GLN A 680 -40.69 13.04 52.42
C GLN A 680 -39.36 13.45 51.79
N ARG A 681 -39.01 12.80 50.67
CA ARG A 681 -37.83 13.15 49.86
C ARG A 681 -38.08 14.46 49.12
N THR A 682 -37.47 15.55 49.57
CA THR A 682 -37.55 16.87 48.92
C THR A 682 -36.34 17.10 48.01
N LYS A 683 -36.53 17.78 46.89
CA LYS A 683 -35.43 18.14 45.96
C LYS A 683 -34.73 19.37 46.50
N ILE A 684 -33.43 19.29 46.76
CA ILE A 684 -32.64 20.41 47.31
C ILE A 684 -31.93 21.19 46.20
N ALA A 685 -31.21 20.49 45.32
CA ALA A 685 -30.32 21.11 44.35
C ALA A 685 -30.14 20.26 43.09
N LEU A 686 -29.86 20.91 41.96
CA LEU A 686 -29.38 20.28 40.74
C LEU A 686 -27.97 19.74 40.97
N ASN A 687 -27.75 18.49 40.58
CA ASN A 687 -26.43 17.88 40.67
C ASN A 687 -25.40 18.63 39.79
N SER A 688 -24.19 18.80 40.31
CA SER A 688 -23.03 19.35 39.58
C SER A 688 -22.75 18.67 38.22
N TYR A 689 -22.96 17.36 38.09
CA TYR A 689 -22.83 16.65 36.81
C TYR A 689 -23.87 17.12 35.79
N GLU A 690 -25.13 17.27 36.22
CA GLU A 690 -26.20 17.76 35.35
C GLU A 690 -25.98 19.20 34.93
N LEU A 691 -25.41 20.03 35.81
CA LEU A 691 -25.07 21.40 35.51
C LEU A 691 -24.10 21.49 34.32
N VAL A 692 -22.99 20.73 34.36
CA VAL A 692 -22.02 20.72 33.27
C VAL A 692 -22.57 20.05 32.01
N ARG A 693 -23.37 18.98 32.15
CA ARG A 693 -24.05 18.32 31.03
C ARG A 693 -25.00 19.25 30.28
N LEU A 694 -25.68 20.14 30.99
CA LEU A 694 -26.51 21.20 30.43
C LEU A 694 -25.71 22.34 29.79
N GLY A 695 -24.38 22.35 29.95
CA GLY A 695 -23.48 23.32 29.36
C GLY A 695 -23.18 24.51 30.25
N TYR A 696 -23.30 24.39 31.58
CA TYR A 696 -23.02 25.46 32.54
C TYR A 696 -21.87 25.13 33.48
N VAL A 697 -21.18 26.17 33.96
CA VAL A 697 -20.09 26.06 34.93
C VAL A 697 -20.13 27.24 35.90
N VAL A 698 -19.61 27.04 37.11
CA VAL A 698 -19.45 28.12 38.08
C VAL A 698 -18.07 28.74 37.91
N PHE A 699 -18.04 30.06 37.70
CA PHE A 699 -16.85 30.88 37.50
C PHE A 699 -16.56 31.71 38.76
N GLY A 700 -15.36 31.57 39.31
CA GLY A 700 -14.88 32.25 40.52
C GLY A 700 -15.67 31.96 41.79
N GLY A 701 -16.52 30.92 41.79
CA GLY A 701 -17.49 30.67 42.86
C GLY A 701 -18.62 31.71 42.95
N GLN A 702 -18.65 32.71 42.07
CA GLN A 702 -19.52 33.89 42.15
C GLN A 702 -20.57 33.94 41.04
N PHE A 703 -20.26 33.35 39.88
CA PHE A 703 -21.11 33.46 38.71
C PHE A 703 -21.40 32.09 38.10
N LEU A 704 -22.64 31.85 37.69
CA LEU A 704 -23.01 30.76 36.81
C LEU A 704 -23.05 31.29 35.37
N LEU A 705 -22.36 30.62 34.46
CA LEU A 705 -22.34 30.99 33.05
C LEU A 705 -22.25 29.75 32.14
N THR A 706 -22.62 29.92 30.88
CA THR A 706 -22.51 28.84 29.89
C THR A 706 -21.05 28.59 29.51
N PHE A 707 -20.68 27.34 29.21
CA PHE A 707 -19.35 27.02 28.69
C PHE A 707 -18.98 27.85 27.45
N ASP A 708 -19.94 28.15 26.56
CA ASP A 708 -19.67 28.97 25.38
C ASP A 708 -19.23 30.41 25.77
N ALA A 709 -19.81 30.96 26.85
CA ALA A 709 -19.40 32.26 27.38
C ALA A 709 -18.03 32.18 28.07
N TRP A 710 -17.74 31.08 28.77
CA TRP A 710 -16.42 30.83 29.34
C TRP A 710 -15.35 30.69 28.26
N ASP A 711 -15.63 29.97 27.17
CA ASP A 711 -14.72 29.79 26.04
C ASP A 711 -14.33 31.16 25.46
N VAL A 712 -15.26 32.11 25.37
CA VAL A 712 -14.96 33.50 24.95
C VAL A 712 -14.04 34.19 25.96
N ILE A 713 -14.31 34.11 27.26
CA ILE A 713 -13.48 34.71 28.31
C ILE A 713 -12.05 34.13 28.26
N MET A 714 -11.92 32.82 28.19
CA MET A 714 -10.63 32.10 28.19
C MET A 714 -9.80 32.44 26.95
N ASN A 715 -10.40 32.39 25.75
CA ASN A 715 -9.68 32.69 24.50
C ASN A 715 -9.24 34.16 24.40
N THR A 716 -9.95 35.06 25.08
CA THR A 716 -9.64 36.49 25.07
C THR A 716 -8.75 36.94 26.23
N ALA A 717 -8.57 36.10 27.26
CA ALA A 717 -7.76 36.42 28.43
C ALA A 717 -6.32 36.91 28.12
N PRO A 718 -5.58 36.36 27.13
CA PRO A 718 -4.24 36.85 26.78
C PRO A 718 -4.25 38.27 26.18
N LEU A 719 -5.34 38.64 25.52
CA LEU A 719 -5.51 39.93 24.84
C LEU A 719 -6.17 40.97 25.75
N HIS A 720 -6.76 40.52 26.86
CA HIS A 720 -7.59 41.33 27.75
C HIS A 720 -6.87 42.58 28.29
N ARG A 721 -5.57 42.46 28.58
CA ARG A 721 -4.75 43.57 29.11
C ARG A 721 -4.19 44.50 28.04
N ARG A 722 -4.20 44.12 26.76
CA ARG A 722 -3.58 44.86 25.65
C ARG A 722 -4.59 45.48 24.70
N HIS A 723 -5.75 44.85 24.54
CA HIS A 723 -6.81 45.34 23.67
C HIS A 723 -8.13 45.45 24.42
N HIS A 724 -8.70 46.64 24.32
CA HIS A 724 -10.03 46.98 24.75
C HIS A 724 -11.07 46.24 23.89
N LEU A 725 -11.50 45.06 24.33
CA LEU A 725 -12.50 44.20 23.65
C LEU A 725 -13.93 44.71 23.86
N TRP A 726 -14.17 45.99 23.56
CA TRP A 726 -15.37 46.76 23.96
C TRP A 726 -16.72 46.20 23.46
N ASN A 727 -16.70 45.34 22.45
CA ASN A 727 -17.92 44.81 21.82
C ASN A 727 -18.31 43.41 22.32
N TYR A 728 -17.44 42.70 23.03
CA TYR A 728 -17.75 41.36 23.51
C TYR A 728 -18.41 41.41 24.88
N ARG A 729 -19.57 40.77 24.98
CA ARG A 729 -20.38 40.71 26.20
C ARG A 729 -20.74 39.26 26.49
N VAL A 730 -20.75 38.93 27.77
CA VAL A 730 -21.14 37.62 28.29
C VAL A 730 -22.28 37.80 29.28
N VAL A 731 -23.19 36.83 29.28
CA VAL A 731 -24.30 36.79 30.25
C VAL A 731 -23.87 35.90 31.41
N VAL A 732 -23.91 36.45 32.61
CA VAL A 732 -23.59 35.75 33.86
C VAL A 732 -24.75 35.84 34.84
N PHE A 733 -24.93 34.80 35.64
CA PHE A 733 -25.92 34.78 36.70
C PHE A 733 -25.21 34.80 38.06
N PRO A 734 -25.45 35.79 38.93
CA PRO A 734 -24.79 35.85 40.22
C PRO A 734 -25.24 34.67 41.10
N LEU A 735 -24.30 34.06 41.81
CA LEU A 735 -24.56 33.01 42.80
C LEU A 735 -24.57 33.60 44.20
N ARG A 736 -25.48 33.12 45.03
CA ARG A 736 -25.57 33.44 46.46
C ARG A 736 -25.58 32.16 47.26
N GLU A 737 -24.95 32.15 48.42
CA GLU A 737 -25.01 31.00 49.32
C GLU A 737 -26.35 31.03 50.08
N LYS A 738 -27.10 29.92 50.01
CA LYS A 738 -28.38 29.75 50.69
C LYS A 738 -28.50 28.31 51.17
N ASP A 739 -28.62 28.13 52.48
CA ASP A 739 -28.73 26.82 53.16
C ASP A 739 -27.60 25.83 52.79
N GLY A 740 -26.36 26.33 52.68
CA GLY A 740 -25.18 25.53 52.32
C GLY A 740 -25.03 25.19 50.84
N TYR A 741 -25.94 25.65 49.99
CA TYR A 741 -25.91 25.45 48.53
C TYR A 741 -25.85 26.79 47.77
N ALA A 742 -25.37 26.77 46.54
CA ALA A 742 -25.33 27.95 45.68
C ALA A 742 -26.68 28.16 44.99
N ALA A 743 -27.38 29.25 45.29
CA ALA A 743 -28.62 29.68 44.65
C ALA A 743 -28.33 30.69 43.52
N VAL A 744 -29.04 30.57 42.40
CA VAL A 744 -28.90 31.45 41.23
C VAL A 744 -29.77 32.68 41.40
N GLY A 745 -29.19 33.87 41.20
CA GLY A 745 -29.96 35.11 41.23
C GLY A 745 -30.98 35.21 40.09
N ASP A 746 -32.13 35.82 40.39
CA ASP A 746 -33.28 35.92 39.47
C ASP A 746 -33.01 36.72 38.19
N LYS A 747 -32.02 37.62 38.21
CA LYS A 747 -31.72 38.53 37.10
C LYS A 747 -30.32 38.25 36.52
N PRO A 748 -30.22 37.93 35.21
CA PRO A 748 -28.92 37.87 34.54
C PRO A 748 -28.26 39.23 34.51
N ILE A 749 -26.93 39.23 34.53
CA ILE A 749 -26.09 40.40 34.37
C ILE A 749 -25.35 40.24 33.03
N VAL A 750 -25.42 41.28 32.20
CA VAL A 750 -24.59 41.36 30.99
C VAL A 750 -23.30 42.07 31.36
N CYS A 751 -22.20 41.32 31.40
CA CYS A 751 -20.87 41.87 31.66
C CYS A 751 -20.14 42.04 30.34
N ARG A 752 -19.44 43.16 30.19
CA ARG A 752 -18.39 43.25 29.16
C ARG A 752 -17.21 42.39 29.60
N LEU A 753 -16.38 41.95 28.67
CA LEU A 753 -15.18 41.19 29.05
C LEU A 753 -14.26 41.98 29.99
N ASP A 754 -14.23 43.32 29.90
CA ASP A 754 -13.45 44.25 30.74
C ASP A 754 -14.19 44.76 31.97
N ASP A 755 -15.29 44.10 32.34
CA ASP A 755 -16.00 44.41 33.58
C ASP A 755 -15.13 44.01 34.79
N ALA A 756 -14.94 44.94 35.73
CA ALA A 756 -14.13 44.73 36.94
C ALA A 756 -14.57 43.52 37.78
N ARG A 757 -15.84 43.11 37.65
CA ARG A 757 -16.37 41.90 38.32
C ARG A 757 -15.84 40.59 37.72
N LEU A 758 -15.47 40.59 36.43
CA LEU A 758 -14.86 39.45 35.76
C LEU A 758 -13.33 39.49 35.85
N ASP A 759 -12.72 40.67 35.78
CA ASP A 759 -11.25 40.85 35.83
C ASP A 759 -10.63 40.43 37.18
N SER A 760 -11.43 40.45 38.25
CA SER A 760 -11.01 39.97 39.58
C SER A 760 -10.94 38.44 39.69
N ILE A 761 -11.49 37.70 38.73
CA ILE A 761 -11.56 36.24 38.74
C ILE A 761 -10.54 35.69 37.72
N PRO A 762 -9.59 34.83 38.13
CA PRO A 762 -8.70 34.18 37.18
C PRO A 762 -9.50 33.38 36.14
N PHE A 763 -9.16 33.49 34.85
CA PHE A 763 -9.93 32.85 33.77
C PHE A 763 -10.03 31.32 33.90
N TRP A 764 -9.10 30.70 34.63
CA TRP A 764 -9.07 29.26 34.92
C TRP A 764 -9.83 28.86 36.21
N ASP A 765 -10.42 29.82 36.94
CA ASP A 765 -11.18 29.55 38.16
C ASP A 765 -12.61 29.08 37.86
N ILE A 766 -12.70 27.82 37.41
CA ILE A 766 -13.96 27.15 37.13
C ILE A 766 -14.17 25.93 38.01
N ALA A 767 -15.40 25.73 38.50
CA ALA A 767 -15.81 24.57 39.26
C ALA A 767 -17.23 24.12 38.86
N ALA A 768 -17.51 22.84 39.00
CA ALA A 768 -18.86 22.31 39.00
C ALA A 768 -19.31 22.14 40.46
N GLN A 769 -20.44 22.73 40.84
CA GLN A 769 -21.00 22.58 42.17
C GLN A 769 -22.52 22.44 42.07
N PRO A 770 -23.19 21.80 43.04
CA PRO A 770 -24.63 21.75 43.07
C PRO A 770 -25.23 23.14 43.18
N VAL A 771 -26.30 23.35 42.41
CA VAL A 771 -27.00 24.63 42.36
C VAL A 771 -28.41 24.41 42.88
N LYS A 772 -28.83 25.21 43.87
CA LYS A 772 -30.15 25.09 44.47
C LYS A 772 -31.23 25.23 43.39
N CYS A 773 -32.24 24.38 43.47
CA CYS A 773 -33.35 24.36 42.51
C CYS A 773 -34.49 25.23 43.00
#